data_AF-A0A8J6H982-F1
#
_entry.id   AF-A0A8J6H982-F1
#
_cell.length_a   1.000
_cell.length_b   1.000
_cell.length_c   1.000
_cell.angle_alpha   90.00
_cell.angle_beta   90.00
_cell.angle_gamma   90.00
#
_symmetry.space_group_name_H-M   'P 1'
#
loop_
_entity.id
_entity.type
_entity.pdbx_description
1 polymer ?
#
loop_
_entity_poly.entity_id
_entity_poly.type
_entity_poly.pdbx_seq_one_letter_code
_entity_poly.pdbx_strand_id
1 'polypeptide(L)'
;MKFLCYLTTLSLLVAVQSIITEEDAIERHKIQEKCQNETGVSDKLLSKSLNRQWEDDPKLKQQVLCVSKKRGLMTESGELVFDVWRSQLKEVITNDEEVEKIINECVVKKDTPEETTFNAVKCVQKKTFFARSHGRKDTEKGQGQEGGQGADGSDPRMIDEARNSVKTGVTAEAGDANMEVPKAQLKRVASGEEVDKIVQNCVVKKATPEDRAYDIFRSLDVSNNTNKMKFLLCYLTSVTLLVAVQTITPEEDAKVIHKIQAKCQNETGVSDELLTKSLNRQWEDDPKLKQQVLCVSKERGLVTESGELVVDAWRTTVAKVIANDKEAEKIVNECVVKKDTPEETTFNAMKCAQKQIFAYSNGESDVLGKDPKMKKHIFHFQRKTALPTEAGITSIKVLKTNMKQMVHDEQVDKMVQECVVKNAPEDTLTVHEIFKCLHHRQERKSSYERWLVLDVWRSWVKKVGAKHEEDVKILNECVVKKDTPEETMFNAFKHKNNGLNKESDVLGEDPKLNKHIFHHQRKTGLATEAGNTSIKVLKTNMKQMIGERQRRSSQKGAGALTEAQIEKLNKISKKCQNESGVSQEIITKARNGDWEDDPKLKRQVFCVARNAGLATESGEVVVDVLREKVRKVTDNDEETEKIINKCAVKRDTVEETVFNTFKCVMKNKPKFSPVD
;
A
#
# COMPACT_ATOMS: atom_id res chain seq x y z
N MET A 1 -13.72 19.32 7.18
CA MET A 1 -13.82 19.28 5.70
C MET A 1 -12.52 18.82 5.02
N LYS A 2 -11.34 19.38 5.32
CA LYS A 2 -10.04 18.97 4.73
C LYS A 2 -9.68 17.49 4.96
N PHE A 3 -10.01 16.93 6.13
CA PHE A 3 -9.77 15.51 6.46
C PHE A 3 -10.67 14.53 5.68
N LEU A 4 -11.92 14.92 5.38
CA LEU A 4 -12.83 14.14 4.52
C LEU A 4 -12.37 14.13 3.05
N CYS A 5 -11.78 15.23 2.58
CA CYS A 5 -11.20 15.32 1.24
C CYS A 5 -9.95 14.41 1.11
N TYR A 6 -9.18 14.28 2.20
CA TYR A 6 -8.02 13.37 2.24
C TYR A 6 -8.45 11.88 2.24
N LEU A 7 -9.47 11.52 3.00
CA LEU A 7 -9.96 10.13 3.06
C LEU A 7 -10.64 9.66 1.77
N THR A 8 -11.34 10.56 1.07
CA THR A 8 -11.97 10.26 -0.23
C THR A 8 -10.95 10.14 -1.34
N THR A 9 -9.92 11.00 -1.37
CA THR A 9 -8.82 10.90 -2.33
C THR A 9 -7.93 9.69 -2.07
N LEU A 10 -7.70 9.30 -0.81
CA LEU A 10 -6.99 8.06 -0.47
C LEU A 10 -7.80 6.81 -0.86
N SER A 11 -9.13 6.83 -0.71
CA SER A 11 -9.99 5.71 -1.14
C SER A 11 -10.07 5.56 -2.67
N LEU A 12 -9.97 6.65 -3.43
CA LEU A 12 -9.92 6.63 -4.89
C LEU A 12 -8.55 6.14 -5.39
N LEU A 13 -7.45 6.50 -4.71
CA LEU A 13 -6.11 6.01 -5.04
C LEU A 13 -5.97 4.48 -4.87
N VAL A 14 -6.63 3.89 -3.87
CA VAL A 14 -6.61 2.43 -3.63
C VAL A 14 -7.48 1.66 -4.65
N ALA A 15 -8.56 2.26 -5.17
CA ALA A 15 -9.45 1.61 -6.13
C ALA A 15 -8.87 1.54 -7.56
N VAL A 16 -7.86 2.36 -7.87
CA VAL A 16 -7.27 2.44 -9.22
C VAL A 16 -6.13 1.42 -9.43
N GLN A 17 -5.61 0.80 -8.37
CA GLN A 17 -4.49 -0.15 -8.47
C GLN A 17 -4.90 -1.58 -8.89
N SER A 18 -6.20 -1.89 -9.08
CA SER A 18 -6.69 -3.27 -9.19
C SER A 18 -7.30 -3.67 -10.56
N ILE A 19 -6.89 -3.08 -11.69
CA ILE A 19 -7.47 -3.41 -13.01
C ILE A 19 -6.68 -4.49 -13.76
N ILE A 20 -5.45 -4.77 -13.34
CA ILE A 20 -4.64 -5.86 -13.90
C ILE A 20 -5.02 -7.15 -13.18
N THR A 21 -5.48 -8.16 -13.91
CA THR A 21 -5.62 -9.50 -13.32
C THR A 21 -4.24 -10.12 -13.10
N GLU A 22 -4.12 -11.02 -12.12
CA GLU A 22 -2.87 -11.71 -11.83
C GLU A 22 -2.39 -12.57 -13.01
N GLU A 23 -3.33 -13.15 -13.76
CA GLU A 23 -3.06 -13.90 -14.98
C GLU A 23 -2.39 -13.00 -16.05
N ASP A 24 -2.90 -11.77 -16.24
CA ASP A 24 -2.31 -10.80 -17.18
C ASP A 24 -0.90 -10.37 -16.79
N ALA A 25 -0.62 -10.24 -15.49
CA ALA A 25 0.70 -9.89 -15.00
C ALA A 25 1.73 -10.99 -15.29
N ILE A 26 1.36 -12.25 -15.04
CA ILE A 26 2.19 -13.42 -15.33
C ILE A 26 2.43 -13.55 -16.84
N GLU A 27 1.40 -13.37 -17.66
CA GLU A 27 1.53 -13.44 -19.11
C GLU A 27 2.45 -12.35 -19.66
N ARG A 28 2.32 -11.11 -19.17
CA ARG A 28 3.22 -10.01 -19.57
C ARG A 28 4.67 -10.27 -19.18
N HIS A 29 4.94 -10.85 -18.02
CA HIS A 29 6.30 -11.22 -17.62
C HIS A 29 6.89 -12.28 -18.57
N LYS A 30 6.13 -13.34 -18.88
CA LYS A 30 6.57 -14.39 -19.80
C LYS A 30 6.86 -13.85 -21.21
N ILE A 31 6.02 -12.94 -21.71
CA ILE A 31 6.23 -12.28 -23.01
C ILE A 31 7.50 -11.44 -22.98
N GLN A 32 7.70 -10.65 -21.92
CA GLN A 32 8.87 -9.79 -21.76
C GLN A 32 10.17 -10.59 -21.74
N GLU A 33 10.23 -11.65 -20.92
CA GLU A 33 11.38 -12.54 -20.77
C GLU A 33 11.71 -13.26 -22.09
N LYS A 34 10.70 -13.81 -22.77
CA LYS A 34 10.89 -14.47 -24.06
C LYS A 34 11.45 -13.50 -25.10
N CYS A 35 10.89 -12.29 -25.19
CA CYS A 35 11.39 -11.27 -26.11
C CYS A 35 12.80 -10.80 -25.75
N GLN A 36 13.11 -10.69 -24.47
CA GLN A 36 14.43 -10.28 -24.01
C GLN A 36 15.49 -11.30 -24.43
N ASN A 37 15.18 -12.60 -24.30
CA ASN A 37 16.03 -13.68 -24.77
C ASN A 37 16.17 -13.68 -26.30
N GLU A 38 15.10 -13.42 -27.05
CA GLU A 38 15.12 -13.33 -28.53
C GLU A 38 15.97 -12.16 -29.04
N THR A 39 15.94 -11.00 -28.37
CA THR A 39 16.57 -9.76 -28.85
C THR A 39 17.93 -9.48 -28.22
N GLY A 40 18.24 -10.11 -27.08
CA GLY A 40 19.46 -9.86 -26.32
C GLY A 40 19.57 -8.42 -25.83
N VAL A 41 18.45 -7.75 -25.57
CA VAL A 41 18.40 -6.44 -24.91
C VAL A 41 18.83 -6.58 -23.44
N SER A 42 19.59 -5.61 -22.93
CA SER A 42 20.05 -5.65 -21.53
C SER A 42 18.96 -5.20 -20.56
N ASP A 43 18.94 -5.77 -19.35
CA ASP A 43 18.06 -5.32 -18.25
C ASP A 43 18.22 -3.82 -17.94
N LYS A 44 19.43 -3.30 -18.11
CA LYS A 44 19.74 -1.88 -17.93
C LYS A 44 18.99 -0.99 -18.93
N LEU A 45 18.89 -1.40 -20.20
CA LEU A 45 18.13 -0.66 -21.21
C LEU A 45 16.61 -0.78 -20.96
N LEU A 46 16.14 -1.97 -20.59
CA LEU A 46 14.74 -2.21 -20.25
C LEU A 46 14.29 -1.33 -19.07
N SER A 47 15.04 -1.35 -17.96
CA SER A 47 14.73 -0.55 -16.78
C SER A 47 14.72 0.95 -17.08
N LYS A 48 15.67 1.46 -17.88
CA LYS A 48 15.64 2.86 -18.35
C LYS A 48 14.36 3.17 -19.14
N SER A 49 13.95 2.31 -20.07
CA SER A 49 12.73 2.52 -20.86
C SER A 49 11.46 2.51 -20.00
N LEU A 50 11.36 1.62 -19.01
CA LEU A 50 10.28 1.60 -18.01
C LEU A 50 10.25 2.89 -17.19
N ASN A 51 11.43 3.46 -16.94
CA ASN A 51 11.63 4.74 -16.25
C ASN A 51 11.48 5.96 -17.17
N ARG A 52 10.95 5.77 -18.39
CA ARG A 52 10.74 6.80 -19.43
C ARG A 52 12.03 7.42 -19.97
N GLN A 53 13.17 6.80 -19.70
CA GLN A 53 14.46 7.13 -20.29
C GLN A 53 14.66 6.26 -21.53
N TRP A 54 13.98 6.63 -22.61
CA TRP A 54 14.04 5.92 -23.88
C TRP A 54 15.34 6.24 -24.62
N GLU A 55 16.22 5.26 -24.74
CA GLU A 55 17.42 5.33 -25.57
C GLU A 55 17.11 4.80 -26.97
N ASP A 56 17.69 5.43 -27.99
CA ASP A 56 17.48 5.04 -29.39
C ASP A 56 18.36 3.85 -29.77
N ASP A 57 18.10 2.71 -29.12
CA ASP A 57 18.90 1.50 -29.25
C ASP A 57 18.21 0.46 -30.16
N PRO A 58 18.91 -0.11 -31.17
CA PRO A 58 18.32 -1.09 -32.08
C PRO A 58 17.73 -2.33 -31.39
N LYS A 59 18.37 -2.84 -30.33
CA LYS A 59 17.87 -4.00 -29.58
C LYS A 59 16.64 -3.64 -28.76
N LEU A 60 16.59 -2.43 -28.19
CA LEU A 60 15.39 -1.95 -27.51
C LEU A 60 14.21 -1.80 -28.49
N LYS A 61 14.45 -1.31 -29.71
CA LYS A 61 13.40 -1.25 -30.75
C LYS A 61 12.90 -2.64 -31.14
N GLN A 62 13.81 -3.60 -31.30
CA GLN A 62 13.46 -5.01 -31.54
C GLN A 62 12.67 -5.62 -30.38
N GLN A 63 13.05 -5.34 -29.13
CA GLN A 63 12.31 -5.79 -27.95
C GLN A 63 10.88 -5.27 -27.96
N VAL A 64 10.70 -3.98 -28.21
CA VAL A 64 9.37 -3.35 -28.24
C VAL A 64 8.51 -3.92 -29.37
N LEU A 65 9.10 -4.18 -30.53
CA LEU A 65 8.43 -4.86 -31.65
C LEU A 65 8.00 -6.28 -31.25
N CYS A 66 8.90 -7.07 -30.67
CA CYS A 66 8.60 -8.43 -30.22
C CYS A 66 7.44 -8.47 -29.22
N VAL A 67 7.50 -7.64 -28.18
CA VAL A 67 6.44 -7.56 -27.15
C VAL A 67 5.11 -7.15 -27.77
N SER A 68 5.14 -6.19 -28.71
CA SER A 68 3.91 -5.69 -29.34
C SER A 68 3.26 -6.71 -30.25
N LYS A 69 4.05 -7.50 -31.01
CA LYS A 69 3.55 -8.64 -31.78
C LYS A 69 2.90 -9.69 -30.89
N LYS A 70 3.60 -10.14 -29.84
CA LYS A 70 3.07 -11.17 -28.92
C LYS A 70 1.84 -10.69 -28.14
N ARG A 71 1.67 -9.38 -27.92
CA ARG A 71 0.47 -8.78 -27.32
C ARG A 71 -0.64 -8.43 -28.32
N GLY A 72 -0.45 -8.73 -29.61
CA GLY A 72 -1.43 -8.43 -30.66
C GLY A 72 -1.61 -6.94 -30.99
N LEU A 73 -0.71 -6.07 -30.53
CA LEU A 73 -0.70 -4.64 -30.88
C LEU A 73 -0.25 -4.39 -32.32
N MET A 74 0.41 -5.38 -32.90
CA MET A 74 0.94 -5.37 -34.26
C MET A 74 0.84 -6.77 -34.86
N THR A 75 0.57 -6.86 -36.16
CA THR A 75 0.59 -8.13 -36.90
C THR A 75 2.02 -8.62 -37.13
N GLU A 76 2.16 -9.86 -37.62
CA GLU A 76 3.47 -10.39 -37.99
C GLU A 76 4.14 -9.63 -39.15
N SER A 77 3.35 -9.00 -40.03
CA SER A 77 3.84 -8.14 -41.12
C SER A 77 4.26 -6.74 -40.65
N GLY A 78 4.04 -6.38 -39.39
CA GLY A 78 4.37 -5.07 -38.86
C GLY A 78 3.25 -4.03 -38.98
N GLU A 79 2.01 -4.46 -39.24
CA GLU A 79 0.84 -3.57 -39.33
C GLU A 79 0.20 -3.36 -37.96
N LEU A 80 -0.14 -2.11 -37.63
CA LEU A 80 -0.73 -1.74 -36.35
C LEU A 80 -2.19 -2.24 -36.24
N VAL A 81 -2.52 -2.86 -35.10
CA VAL A 81 -3.89 -3.32 -34.83
C VAL A 81 -4.60 -2.29 -33.93
N PHE A 82 -5.21 -1.29 -34.54
CA PHE A 82 -5.79 -0.13 -33.84
C PHE A 82 -6.81 -0.50 -32.75
N ASP A 83 -7.63 -1.53 -32.96
CA ASP A 83 -8.64 -1.94 -31.99
C ASP A 83 -8.04 -2.50 -30.70
N VAL A 84 -6.89 -3.18 -30.79
CA VAL A 84 -6.16 -3.66 -29.60
C VAL A 84 -5.54 -2.48 -28.85
N TRP A 85 -5.02 -1.47 -29.55
CA TRP A 85 -4.55 -0.22 -28.93
C TRP A 85 -5.68 0.53 -28.22
N ARG A 86 -6.87 0.64 -28.84
CA ARG A 86 -8.08 1.22 -28.22
C ARG A 86 -8.43 0.50 -26.94
N SER A 87 -8.53 -0.84 -27.00
CA SER A 87 -8.89 -1.66 -25.84
C SER A 87 -7.91 -1.45 -24.68
N GLN A 88 -6.60 -1.52 -24.95
CA GLN A 88 -5.58 -1.34 -23.89
C GLN A 88 -5.55 0.08 -23.33
N LEU A 89 -5.81 1.10 -24.15
CA LEU A 89 -5.88 2.48 -23.66
C LEU A 89 -7.13 2.74 -22.82
N LYS A 90 -8.27 2.14 -23.17
CA LYS A 90 -9.52 2.26 -22.40
C LYS A 90 -9.44 1.66 -21.00
N GLU A 91 -8.54 0.72 -20.76
CA GLU A 91 -8.24 0.21 -19.41
C GLU A 91 -7.61 1.29 -18.50
N VAL A 92 -6.98 2.31 -19.10
CA VAL A 92 -6.23 3.35 -18.38
C VAL A 92 -6.90 4.73 -18.47
N ILE A 93 -7.61 5.00 -19.57
CA ILE A 93 -8.23 6.28 -19.89
C ILE A 93 -9.72 6.04 -20.12
N THR A 94 -10.54 6.63 -19.26
CA THR A 94 -12.01 6.47 -19.31
C THR A 94 -12.68 7.32 -20.39
N ASN A 95 -12.00 8.34 -20.92
CA ASN A 95 -12.55 9.22 -21.96
C ASN A 95 -12.20 8.70 -23.36
N ASP A 96 -13.22 8.27 -24.10
CA ASP A 96 -13.07 7.73 -25.46
C ASP A 96 -12.49 8.74 -26.46
N GLU A 97 -12.83 10.03 -26.35
CA GLU A 97 -12.27 11.08 -27.21
C GLU A 97 -10.76 11.26 -26.95
N GLU A 98 -10.35 11.16 -25.68
CA GLU A 98 -8.93 11.22 -25.31
C GLU A 98 -8.17 9.98 -25.81
N VAL A 99 -8.80 8.80 -25.78
CA VAL A 99 -8.24 7.57 -26.36
C VAL A 99 -8.02 7.73 -27.86
N GLU A 100 -9.04 8.16 -28.61
CA GLU A 100 -8.90 8.37 -30.06
C GLU A 100 -7.87 9.44 -30.39
N LYS A 101 -7.80 10.51 -29.60
CA LYS A 101 -6.76 11.54 -29.74
C LYS A 101 -5.35 10.95 -29.58
N ILE A 102 -5.12 10.14 -28.55
CA ILE A 102 -3.82 9.51 -28.31
C ILE A 102 -3.48 8.53 -29.44
N ILE A 103 -4.44 7.76 -29.93
CA ILE A 103 -4.22 6.83 -31.04
C ILE A 103 -3.81 7.57 -32.31
N ASN A 104 -4.57 8.60 -32.69
CA ASN A 104 -4.29 9.37 -33.90
C ASN A 104 -2.94 10.11 -33.81
N GLU A 105 -2.55 10.59 -32.63
CA GLU A 105 -1.28 11.28 -32.44
C GLU A 105 -0.07 10.34 -32.33
N CYS A 106 -0.22 9.18 -31.67
CA CYS A 106 0.91 8.32 -31.31
C CYS A 106 1.07 7.08 -32.19
N VAL A 107 -0.03 6.48 -32.65
CA VAL A 107 -0.03 5.17 -33.32
C VAL A 107 0.09 5.39 -34.83
N VAL A 108 1.21 5.99 -35.24
CA VAL A 108 1.49 6.42 -36.62
C VAL A 108 2.57 5.53 -37.26
N LYS A 109 2.29 5.03 -38.47
CA LYS A 109 3.24 4.21 -39.25
C LYS A 109 4.52 4.99 -39.56
N LYS A 110 5.68 4.35 -39.39
CA LYS A 110 7.02 4.83 -39.73
C LYS A 110 7.65 3.94 -40.80
N ASP A 111 8.90 4.22 -41.14
CA ASP A 111 9.63 3.53 -42.22
C ASP A 111 9.82 2.03 -41.95
N THR A 112 9.98 1.63 -40.69
CA THR A 112 10.10 0.23 -40.28
C THR A 112 9.10 -0.15 -39.18
N PRO A 113 8.73 -1.43 -39.04
CA PRO A 113 7.91 -1.92 -37.92
C PRO A 113 8.53 -1.62 -36.55
N GLU A 114 9.85 -1.72 -36.43
CA GLU A 114 10.62 -1.39 -35.23
C GLU A 114 10.43 0.07 -34.83
N GLU A 115 10.63 1.00 -35.77
CA GLU A 115 10.43 2.44 -35.53
C GLU A 115 8.98 2.77 -35.25
N THR A 116 8.06 2.13 -35.98
CA THR A 116 6.61 2.34 -35.81
C THR A 116 6.20 2.00 -34.39
N THR A 117 6.57 0.80 -33.93
CA THR A 117 6.20 0.32 -32.58
C THR A 117 6.89 1.12 -31.49
N PHE A 118 8.19 1.37 -31.64
CA PHE A 118 8.99 2.09 -30.65
C PHE A 118 8.45 3.51 -30.42
N ASN A 119 8.17 4.24 -31.50
CA ASN A 119 7.61 5.58 -31.41
C ASN A 119 6.17 5.58 -30.86
N ALA A 120 5.35 4.61 -31.25
CA ALA A 120 3.99 4.47 -30.73
C ALA A 120 3.97 4.24 -29.22
N VAL A 121 4.71 3.23 -28.72
CA VAL A 121 4.78 2.91 -27.28
C VAL A 121 5.36 4.08 -26.48
N LYS A 122 6.45 4.69 -26.95
CA LYS A 122 7.08 5.86 -26.31
C LYS A 122 6.12 7.06 -26.23
N CYS A 123 5.38 7.35 -27.31
CA CYS A 123 4.41 8.43 -27.35
C CYS A 123 3.21 8.15 -26.43
N VAL A 124 2.64 6.95 -26.48
CA VAL A 124 1.53 6.54 -25.62
C VAL A 124 1.91 6.60 -24.14
N GLN A 125 3.08 6.08 -23.76
CA GLN A 125 3.57 6.14 -22.38
C GLN A 125 3.74 7.59 -21.91
N LYS A 126 4.22 8.49 -22.78
CA LYS A 126 4.31 9.92 -22.49
C LYS A 126 2.93 10.54 -22.28
N LYS A 127 1.96 10.29 -23.17
CA LYS A 127 0.62 10.93 -23.14
C LYS A 127 -0.26 10.41 -22.00
N THR A 128 -0.32 9.10 -21.80
CA THR A 128 -1.08 8.46 -20.70
C THR A 128 -0.58 8.92 -19.32
N PHE A 129 0.73 9.19 -19.19
CA PHE A 129 1.28 9.79 -17.97
C PHE A 129 0.76 11.23 -17.74
N PHE A 130 0.72 12.06 -18.79
CA PHE A 130 0.20 13.43 -18.68
C PHE A 130 -1.31 13.47 -18.40
N ALA A 131 -2.10 12.60 -19.04
CA ALA A 131 -3.54 12.48 -18.79
C ALA A 131 -3.84 12.26 -17.30
N ARG A 132 -3.11 11.33 -16.65
CA ARG A 132 -3.22 11.06 -15.21
C ARG A 132 -2.84 12.27 -14.34
N SER A 133 -1.94 13.13 -14.81
CA SER A 133 -1.53 14.34 -14.07
C SER A 133 -2.51 15.51 -14.20
N HIS A 134 -3.30 15.56 -15.27
CA HIS A 134 -4.18 16.70 -15.59
C HIS A 134 -5.68 16.47 -15.31
N GLY A 135 -6.15 15.21 -15.22
CA GLY A 135 -7.56 14.85 -14.96
C GLY A 135 -8.14 15.27 -13.59
N ARG A 136 -7.54 16.26 -12.91
CA ARG A 136 -8.00 16.79 -11.62
C ARG A 136 -8.41 18.26 -11.65
N LYS A 137 -8.37 18.95 -12.80
CA LYS A 137 -8.60 20.41 -12.87
C LYS A 137 -9.93 20.86 -13.50
N ASP A 138 -10.65 20.01 -14.24
CA ASP A 138 -11.65 20.54 -15.19
C ASP A 138 -13.13 20.43 -14.78
N THR A 139 -13.46 20.02 -13.55
CA THR A 139 -14.87 19.91 -13.11
C THR A 139 -15.54 21.20 -12.62
N GLU A 140 -14.95 22.40 -12.79
CA GLU A 140 -15.46 23.61 -12.11
C GLU A 140 -15.61 24.88 -12.96
N LYS A 141 -15.70 24.78 -14.29
CA LYS A 141 -16.14 25.93 -15.12
C LYS A 141 -17.08 25.51 -16.24
N GLY A 142 -18.37 25.57 -15.97
CA GLY A 142 -19.40 25.28 -16.97
C GLY A 142 -20.82 25.68 -16.56
N GLN A 143 -21.03 26.86 -15.99
CA GLN A 143 -22.33 27.53 -16.00
C GLN A 143 -22.16 29.05 -16.13
N GLY A 144 -22.75 29.61 -17.20
CA GLY A 144 -23.10 31.03 -17.30
C GLY A 144 -22.26 31.87 -18.27
N GLN A 145 -22.69 31.97 -19.54
CA GLN A 145 -23.21 33.22 -20.11
C GLN A 145 -23.58 33.02 -21.59
N GLU A 146 -24.88 33.00 -21.86
CA GLU A 146 -25.44 33.36 -23.16
C GLU A 146 -25.41 34.89 -23.30
N GLY A 147 -25.07 35.38 -24.49
CA GLY A 147 -25.11 36.79 -24.86
C GLY A 147 -24.55 36.98 -26.26
N GLY A 148 -25.44 37.09 -27.24
CA GLY A 148 -25.15 36.96 -28.66
C GLY A 148 -24.65 38.22 -29.40
N GLN A 149 -24.29 37.97 -30.65
CA GLN A 149 -24.22 38.81 -31.87
C GLN A 149 -23.50 37.88 -32.88
N GLY A 150 -23.94 37.61 -34.10
CA GLY A 150 -24.53 38.47 -35.12
C GLY A 150 -23.77 38.08 -36.41
N ALA A 151 -24.51 37.75 -37.46
CA ALA A 151 -24.06 37.06 -38.67
C ALA A 151 -22.91 37.70 -39.46
N ASP A 152 -22.10 36.87 -40.13
CA ASP A 152 -21.82 36.93 -41.57
C ASP A 152 -21.21 35.59 -42.03
N GLY A 153 -21.59 35.13 -43.21
CA GLY A 153 -21.21 33.85 -43.78
C GLY A 153 -20.23 33.99 -44.94
N SER A 154 -19.30 33.06 -45.08
CA SER A 154 -18.76 32.61 -46.38
C SER A 154 -18.02 31.27 -46.23
N ASP A 155 -18.40 30.32 -47.08
CA ASP A 155 -17.80 28.99 -47.30
C ASP A 155 -16.65 29.09 -48.36
N PRO A 156 -15.80 28.08 -48.65
CA PRO A 156 -14.35 28.23 -48.64
C PRO A 156 -13.75 28.03 -50.04
N ARG A 157 -12.46 28.33 -50.23
CA ARG A 157 -11.60 27.67 -51.24
C ARG A 157 -10.16 28.19 -51.22
N MET A 158 -9.23 27.24 -51.25
CA MET A 158 -7.83 27.30 -51.73
C MET A 158 -6.89 28.20 -50.91
N ILE A 159 -5.67 27.79 -50.53
CA ILE A 159 -4.53 27.53 -51.39
C ILE A 159 -3.52 26.65 -50.63
N ASP A 160 -3.15 25.51 -51.22
CA ASP A 160 -1.84 24.86 -51.07
C ASP A 160 -0.91 25.37 -52.18
N GLU A 161 0.40 25.22 -51.97
CA GLU A 161 1.52 25.40 -52.92
C GLU A 161 2.19 26.78 -53.04
N ALA A 162 3.29 26.94 -52.30
CA ALA A 162 4.63 27.36 -52.78
C ALA A 162 5.54 27.40 -51.52
N ARG A 163 6.76 26.87 -51.47
CA ARG A 163 7.83 26.96 -52.47
C ARG A 163 8.95 26.02 -52.00
N ASN A 164 9.35 25.06 -52.83
CA ASN A 164 10.61 24.35 -52.72
C ASN A 164 11.30 24.38 -54.09
N SER A 165 12.63 24.41 -54.09
CA SER A 165 13.56 24.33 -55.23
C SER A 165 13.92 25.66 -55.93
N VAL A 166 15.17 26.10 -55.79
CA VAL A 166 16.18 26.09 -56.88
C VAL A 166 17.58 26.04 -56.24
N LYS A 167 18.36 25.04 -56.67
CA LYS A 167 19.80 24.83 -56.45
C LYS A 167 20.58 25.42 -57.65
N THR A 168 21.91 25.41 -57.50
CA THR A 168 23.00 25.67 -58.49
C THR A 168 23.50 27.13 -58.45
N GLY A 169 24.79 27.47 -58.25
CA GLY A 169 26.05 26.72 -58.12
C GLY A 169 27.06 27.20 -59.17
N VAL A 170 28.09 27.98 -58.79
CA VAL A 170 29.34 28.20 -59.56
C VAL A 170 30.50 28.55 -58.60
N THR A 171 31.67 28.01 -58.93
CA THR A 171 32.99 27.95 -58.28
C THR A 171 33.95 29.11 -58.62
N ALA A 172 34.93 29.40 -57.74
CA ALA A 172 36.34 29.81 -57.99
C ALA A 172 37.03 30.05 -56.61
N GLU A 173 38.05 29.28 -56.19
CA GLU A 173 39.52 29.53 -56.37
C GLU A 173 39.99 30.90 -55.84
N ALA A 174 41.13 31.13 -55.18
CA ALA A 174 42.18 30.40 -54.45
C ALA A 174 43.09 31.53 -53.89
N GLY A 175 43.83 31.33 -52.79
CA GLY A 175 44.81 32.34 -52.33
C GLY A 175 45.39 32.10 -50.96
N ASP A 176 46.54 31.40 -50.92
CA ASP A 176 47.46 31.26 -49.79
C ASP A 176 48.17 32.59 -49.44
N ALA A 177 48.41 32.83 -48.15
CA ALA A 177 49.58 33.59 -47.68
C ALA A 177 49.91 33.28 -46.20
N ASN A 178 51.12 32.76 -46.01
CA ASN A 178 51.87 32.69 -44.75
C ASN A 178 52.04 34.06 -44.08
N MET A 179 52.10 34.11 -42.74
CA MET A 179 53.01 35.04 -42.08
C MET A 179 53.45 34.57 -40.69
N GLU A 180 54.77 34.48 -40.53
CA GLU A 180 55.50 34.16 -39.31
C GLU A 180 55.55 35.31 -38.29
N VAL A 181 55.87 34.91 -37.07
CA VAL A 181 56.13 35.68 -35.83
C VAL A 181 57.33 36.64 -35.98
N PRO A 182 57.39 37.72 -35.17
CA PRO A 182 58.55 37.82 -34.28
C PRO A 182 58.24 38.29 -32.84
N LYS A 183 58.97 37.68 -31.89
CA LYS A 183 59.17 38.12 -30.50
C LYS A 183 60.05 39.38 -30.45
N ALA A 184 59.90 40.25 -29.44
CA ALA A 184 60.86 40.42 -28.33
C ALA A 184 60.78 41.81 -27.62
N GLN A 185 61.29 41.80 -26.37
CA GLN A 185 61.87 42.91 -25.56
C GLN A 185 60.89 43.73 -24.67
N LEU A 186 61.18 44.13 -23.42
CA LEU A 186 62.16 43.78 -22.37
C LEU A 186 61.85 44.68 -21.14
N LYS A 187 61.89 44.13 -19.89
CA LYS A 187 62.15 44.81 -18.58
C LYS A 187 61.16 45.92 -18.12
N ARG A 188 60.83 46.16 -16.84
CA ARG A 188 61.56 46.01 -15.57
C ARG A 188 60.56 46.18 -14.39
N VAL A 189 60.66 45.28 -13.41
CA VAL A 189 60.57 45.46 -11.94
C VAL A 189 59.89 46.72 -11.38
N ALA A 190 58.82 46.52 -10.62
CA ALA A 190 58.61 47.17 -9.32
C ALA A 190 57.94 46.17 -8.35
N SER A 191 58.50 46.12 -7.14
CA SER A 191 58.08 45.44 -5.90
C SER A 191 56.57 45.53 -5.67
N GLY A 192 55.87 44.52 -5.12
CA GLY A 192 56.20 43.80 -3.89
C GLY A 192 55.41 44.42 -2.75
N GLU A 193 54.51 43.63 -2.15
CA GLU A 193 53.88 43.86 -0.84
C GLU A 193 52.53 44.60 -0.76
N GLU A 194 51.53 44.27 -1.61
CA GLU A 194 50.12 44.61 -1.28
C GLU A 194 49.04 43.71 -1.93
N VAL A 195 49.35 42.45 -2.25
CA VAL A 195 48.37 41.53 -2.89
C VAL A 195 48.03 40.31 -2.02
N ASP A 196 48.82 40.00 -0.99
CA ASP A 196 48.57 38.84 -0.12
C ASP A 196 47.53 39.07 0.99
N LYS A 197 47.02 40.30 1.17
CA LYS A 197 45.91 40.59 2.11
C LYS A 197 44.52 40.60 1.47
N ILE A 198 44.41 40.57 0.15
CA ILE A 198 43.10 40.57 -0.55
C ILE A 198 42.73 39.17 -1.08
N VAL A 199 43.70 38.25 -1.23
CA VAL A 199 43.46 36.90 -1.76
C VAL A 199 43.05 35.87 -0.69
N GLN A 200 43.15 36.19 0.61
CA GLN A 200 42.74 35.26 1.68
C GLN A 200 41.24 35.27 2.05
N ASN A 201 40.39 36.11 1.44
CA ASN A 201 38.95 36.17 1.77
C ASN A 201 37.99 35.69 0.67
N CYS A 202 38.48 34.99 -0.36
CA CYS A 202 37.63 34.38 -1.39
C CYS A 202 37.87 32.87 -1.52
N VAL A 203 37.60 32.12 -0.45
CA VAL A 203 37.32 30.68 -0.55
C VAL A 203 35.81 30.51 -0.71
N VAL A 204 35.35 30.42 -1.96
CA VAL A 204 34.01 29.89 -2.25
C VAL A 204 34.02 28.40 -1.92
N LYS A 205 33.51 28.03 -0.74
CA LYS A 205 33.22 26.63 -0.42
C LYS A 205 32.23 26.10 -1.46
N LYS A 206 32.60 25.03 -2.16
CA LYS A 206 31.66 24.28 -3.00
C LYS A 206 30.60 23.66 -2.10
N ALA A 207 29.42 24.27 -2.08
CA ALA A 207 28.24 23.74 -1.40
C ALA A 207 27.90 22.35 -1.96
N THR A 208 27.68 21.39 -1.08
CA THR A 208 27.22 20.04 -1.44
C THR A 208 25.79 20.10 -2.00
N PRO A 209 25.32 19.08 -2.74
CA PRO A 209 23.92 19.01 -3.18
C PRO A 209 22.91 19.12 -2.03
N GLU A 210 23.29 18.67 -0.83
CA GLU A 210 22.50 18.74 0.39
C GLU A 210 22.42 20.18 0.93
N ASP A 211 23.54 20.93 0.89
CA ASP A 211 23.57 22.36 1.25
C ASP A 211 22.70 23.19 0.29
N ARG A 212 22.71 22.87 -1.02
CA ARG A 212 21.84 23.53 -2.01
C ARG A 212 20.36 23.20 -1.80
N ALA A 213 20.03 21.97 -1.42
CA ALA A 213 18.65 21.60 -1.10
C ALA A 213 18.18 22.33 0.17
N TYR A 214 19.04 22.43 1.19
CA TYR A 214 18.74 23.13 2.44
C TYR A 214 18.54 24.64 2.23
N ASP A 215 19.36 25.29 1.39
CA ASP A 215 19.20 26.71 1.04
C ASP A 215 17.98 26.98 0.16
N ILE A 216 17.60 26.04 -0.72
CA ILE A 216 16.32 26.09 -1.46
C ILE A 216 15.13 25.98 -0.49
N PHE A 217 15.24 25.16 0.56
CA PHE A 217 14.21 25.05 1.60
C PHE A 217 14.14 26.29 2.50
N ARG A 218 15.28 26.90 2.82
CA ARG A 218 15.37 28.10 3.70
C ARG A 218 14.91 29.39 3.00
N SER A 219 15.03 29.48 1.68
CA SER A 219 14.56 30.63 0.88
C SER A 219 13.04 30.61 0.60
N LEU A 220 12.34 29.54 0.99
CA LEU A 220 10.89 29.47 0.92
C LEU A 220 10.30 30.03 2.22
N ASP A 221 10.11 31.35 2.28
CA ASP A 221 9.28 31.98 3.31
C ASP A 221 7.83 31.49 3.15
N VAL A 222 7.34 30.68 4.11
CA VAL A 222 6.03 30.00 4.11
C VAL A 222 4.91 30.91 4.63
N SER A 223 5.22 32.18 4.87
CA SER A 223 4.22 33.19 5.18
C SER A 223 3.48 33.62 3.90
N ASN A 224 2.25 33.13 3.75
CA ASN A 224 1.16 33.80 3.02
C ASN A 224 0.94 33.54 1.50
N ASN A 225 1.42 32.44 0.91
CA ASN A 225 1.12 32.14 -0.51
C ASN A 225 0.51 30.75 -0.74
N THR A 226 -0.82 30.71 -0.88
CA THR A 226 -1.63 29.52 -1.19
C THR A 226 -1.22 28.82 -2.48
N ASN A 227 -0.60 29.51 -3.44
CA ASN A 227 -0.14 28.89 -4.68
C ASN A 227 1.17 28.12 -4.52
N LYS A 228 2.07 28.58 -3.63
CA LYS A 228 3.32 27.86 -3.32
C LYS A 228 3.06 26.56 -2.54
N MET A 229 2.09 26.57 -1.62
CA MET A 229 1.67 25.37 -0.89
C MET A 229 1.06 24.32 -1.83
N LYS A 230 0.30 24.75 -2.84
CA LYS A 230 -0.23 23.86 -3.90
C LYS A 230 0.88 23.27 -4.77
N PHE A 231 1.92 24.05 -5.09
CA PHE A 231 3.05 23.57 -5.88
C PHE A 231 3.90 22.54 -5.12
N LEU A 232 4.16 22.78 -3.84
CA LEU A 232 4.85 21.83 -2.96
C LEU A 232 4.03 20.55 -2.79
N LEU A 233 2.70 20.64 -2.64
CA LEU A 233 1.81 19.48 -2.54
C LEU A 233 1.78 18.67 -3.85
N CYS A 234 1.85 19.33 -5.01
CA CYS A 234 1.90 18.70 -6.33
C CYS A 234 3.24 18.00 -6.57
N TYR A 235 4.34 18.62 -6.15
CA TYR A 235 5.68 18.03 -6.21
C TYR A 235 5.82 16.81 -5.28
N LEU A 236 5.33 16.90 -4.04
CA LEU A 236 5.36 15.77 -3.11
C LEU A 236 4.49 14.61 -3.62
N THR A 237 3.31 14.88 -4.18
CA THR A 237 2.45 13.81 -4.73
C THR A 237 3.02 13.16 -5.98
N SER A 238 3.70 13.91 -6.87
CA SER A 238 4.35 13.34 -8.06
C SER A 238 5.60 12.51 -7.72
N VAL A 239 6.39 12.94 -6.72
CA VAL A 239 7.53 12.16 -6.19
C VAL A 239 7.05 10.87 -5.51
N THR A 240 5.95 10.91 -4.76
CA THR A 240 5.38 9.71 -4.11
C THR A 240 4.86 8.70 -5.14
N LEU A 241 4.30 9.17 -6.27
CA LEU A 241 3.82 8.31 -7.36
C LEU A 241 4.97 7.68 -8.17
N LEU A 242 6.08 8.41 -8.34
CA LEU A 242 7.29 7.94 -9.03
C LEU A 242 7.96 6.76 -8.30
N VAL A 243 7.92 6.76 -6.97
CA VAL A 243 8.44 5.65 -6.14
C VAL A 243 7.55 4.41 -6.24
N ALA A 244 6.24 4.57 -6.46
CA ALA A 244 5.28 3.47 -6.51
C ALA A 244 5.30 2.65 -7.82
N VAL A 245 5.97 3.12 -8.89
CA VAL A 245 5.94 2.48 -10.23
C VAL A 245 7.15 1.58 -10.50
N GLN A 246 8.20 1.64 -9.68
CA GLN A 246 9.46 0.89 -9.91
C GLN A 246 9.69 -0.29 -8.98
N THR A 247 8.76 -0.55 -8.05
CA THR A 247 8.91 -1.63 -7.09
C THR A 247 7.80 -2.64 -7.35
N ILE A 248 8.20 -3.88 -7.67
CA ILE A 248 7.35 -5.03 -7.35
C ILE A 248 6.96 -4.83 -5.90
N THR A 249 5.66 -4.76 -5.64
CA THR A 249 5.20 -4.53 -4.28
C THR A 249 5.70 -5.69 -3.40
N PRO A 250 5.98 -5.47 -2.10
CA PRO A 250 6.37 -6.56 -1.21
C PRO A 250 5.38 -7.74 -1.23
N GLU A 251 4.12 -7.48 -1.56
CA GLU A 251 3.07 -8.49 -1.75
C GLU A 251 3.27 -9.32 -3.02
N GLU A 252 3.53 -8.69 -4.18
CA GLU A 252 3.82 -9.40 -5.43
C GLU A 252 5.12 -10.21 -5.34
N ASP A 253 6.16 -9.70 -4.69
CA ASP A 253 7.42 -10.43 -4.51
C ASP A 253 7.20 -11.66 -3.61
N ALA A 254 6.39 -11.53 -2.56
CA ALA A 254 6.02 -12.66 -1.70
C ALA A 254 5.26 -13.76 -2.47
N LYS A 255 4.32 -13.39 -3.36
CA LYS A 255 3.60 -14.36 -4.21
C LYS A 255 4.53 -15.15 -5.12
N VAL A 256 5.45 -14.45 -5.79
CA VAL A 256 6.45 -15.08 -6.67
C VAL A 256 7.34 -16.04 -5.86
N ILE A 257 7.79 -15.61 -4.68
CA ILE A 257 8.59 -16.45 -3.78
C ILE A 257 7.81 -17.70 -3.33
N HIS A 258 6.54 -17.57 -2.97
CA HIS A 258 5.72 -18.72 -2.57
C HIS A 258 5.55 -19.75 -3.71
N LYS A 259 5.33 -19.28 -4.93
CA LYS A 259 5.22 -20.17 -6.10
C LYS A 259 6.53 -20.91 -6.38
N ILE A 260 7.66 -20.21 -6.30
CA ILE A 260 8.99 -20.80 -6.44
C ILE A 260 9.25 -21.81 -5.30
N GLN A 261 8.93 -21.46 -4.06
CA GLN A 261 9.08 -22.35 -2.91
C GLN A 261 8.27 -23.64 -3.08
N ALA A 262 7.00 -23.55 -3.47
CA ALA A 262 6.13 -24.71 -3.68
C ALA A 262 6.64 -25.62 -4.81
N LYS A 263 7.10 -25.03 -5.93
CA LYS A 263 7.73 -25.77 -7.03
C LYS A 263 8.96 -26.54 -6.53
N CYS A 264 9.91 -25.83 -5.92
CA CYS A 264 11.14 -26.43 -5.42
C CYS A 264 10.89 -27.47 -4.32
N GLN A 265 9.88 -27.25 -3.47
CA GLN A 265 9.54 -28.17 -2.41
C GLN A 265 9.03 -29.50 -2.96
N ASN A 266 8.24 -29.46 -4.03
CA ASN A 266 7.79 -30.66 -4.74
C ASN A 266 8.96 -31.41 -5.40
N GLU A 267 9.94 -30.68 -5.95
CA GLU A 267 11.12 -31.28 -6.59
C GLU A 267 12.10 -31.93 -5.60
N THR A 268 12.31 -31.29 -4.44
CA THR A 268 13.32 -31.71 -3.46
C THR A 268 12.75 -32.63 -2.37
N GLY A 269 11.43 -32.61 -2.17
CA GLY A 269 10.76 -33.36 -1.11
C GLY A 269 11.18 -32.93 0.30
N VAL A 270 11.58 -31.66 0.48
CA VAL A 270 11.83 -31.05 1.79
C VAL A 270 10.51 -30.91 2.56
N SER A 271 10.54 -31.13 3.87
CA SER A 271 9.34 -31.00 4.71
C SER A 271 9.01 -29.54 5.01
N ASP A 272 7.72 -29.24 5.22
CA ASP A 272 7.27 -27.93 5.70
C ASP A 272 7.91 -27.54 7.05
N GLU A 273 8.20 -28.54 7.90
CA GLU A 273 8.85 -28.34 9.18
C GLU A 273 10.28 -27.77 9.02
N LEU A 274 11.10 -28.36 8.13
CA LEU A 274 12.45 -27.89 7.85
C LEU A 274 12.45 -26.49 7.24
N LEU A 275 11.52 -26.23 6.31
CA LEU A 275 11.32 -24.90 5.73
C LEU A 275 10.97 -23.87 6.82
N THR A 276 10.02 -24.19 7.69
CA THR A 276 9.59 -23.30 8.78
C THR A 276 10.73 -23.01 9.75
N LYS A 277 11.52 -24.02 10.12
CA LYS A 277 12.72 -23.84 10.96
C LYS A 277 13.73 -22.90 10.30
N SER A 278 14.01 -23.08 9.01
CA SER A 278 14.94 -22.20 8.27
C SER A 278 14.46 -20.74 8.23
N LEU A 279 13.16 -20.50 8.04
CA LEU A 279 12.55 -19.16 8.09
C LEU A 279 12.66 -18.54 9.48
N ASN A 280 12.58 -19.36 10.52
CA ASN A 280 12.79 -18.96 11.92
C ASN A 280 14.27 -18.87 12.33
N ARG A 281 15.21 -18.91 11.36
CA ARG A 281 16.67 -18.85 11.54
C ARG A 281 17.27 -20.09 12.22
N GLN A 282 16.51 -21.18 12.28
CA GLN A 282 16.96 -22.49 12.74
C GLN A 282 17.36 -23.32 11.51
N TRP A 283 18.56 -23.09 11.02
CA TRP A 283 19.10 -23.80 9.85
C TRP A 283 19.67 -25.16 10.26
N GLU A 284 18.95 -26.22 9.93
CA GLU A 284 19.42 -27.61 10.06
C GLU A 284 20.28 -27.98 8.85
N ASP A 285 21.34 -28.77 9.08
CA ASP A 285 22.27 -29.20 8.03
C ASP A 285 21.71 -30.40 7.24
N ASP A 286 20.55 -30.21 6.63
CA ASP A 286 19.80 -31.26 5.93
C ASP A 286 20.04 -31.22 4.41
N PRO A 287 20.40 -32.34 3.75
CA PRO A 287 20.65 -32.39 2.31
C PRO A 287 19.47 -31.90 1.45
N LYS A 288 18.23 -32.19 1.82
CA LYS A 288 17.04 -31.74 1.08
C LYS A 288 16.82 -30.25 1.27
N LEU A 289 17.09 -29.72 2.46
CA LEU A 289 17.06 -28.27 2.68
C LEU A 289 18.12 -27.54 1.84
N LYS A 290 19.33 -28.09 1.71
CA LYS A 290 20.37 -27.52 0.83
C LYS A 290 19.93 -27.54 -0.64
N GLN A 291 19.33 -28.64 -1.11
CA GLN A 291 18.76 -28.73 -2.46
C GLN A 291 17.61 -27.73 -2.67
N GLN A 292 16.72 -27.57 -1.69
CA GLN A 292 15.65 -26.58 -1.73
C GLN A 292 16.19 -25.16 -1.89
N VAL A 293 17.21 -24.80 -1.11
CA VAL A 293 17.83 -23.48 -1.14
C VAL A 293 18.52 -23.24 -2.48
N LEU A 294 19.19 -24.26 -3.04
CA LEU A 294 19.77 -24.19 -4.38
C LEU A 294 18.69 -23.97 -5.45
N CYS A 295 17.62 -24.77 -5.44
CA CYS A 295 16.51 -24.64 -6.38
C CYS A 295 15.88 -23.24 -6.33
N VAL A 296 15.51 -22.76 -5.15
CA VAL A 296 14.92 -21.41 -4.98
C VAL A 296 15.88 -20.33 -5.48
N SER A 297 17.18 -20.50 -5.24
CA SER A 297 18.18 -19.51 -5.65
C SER A 297 18.42 -19.50 -7.16
N LYS A 298 18.32 -20.66 -7.84
CA LYS A 298 18.34 -20.75 -9.31
C LYS A 298 17.13 -20.06 -9.93
N GLU A 299 15.93 -20.37 -9.45
CA GLU A 299 14.68 -19.76 -9.93
C GLU A 299 14.64 -18.24 -9.73
N ARG A 300 15.37 -17.72 -8.73
CA ARG A 300 15.53 -16.27 -8.49
C ARG A 300 16.72 -15.65 -9.21
N GLY A 301 17.48 -16.41 -9.99
CA GLY A 301 18.68 -15.92 -10.70
C GLY A 301 19.83 -15.52 -9.77
N LEU A 302 19.83 -15.99 -8.51
CA LEU A 302 20.92 -15.78 -7.55
C LEU A 302 22.08 -16.75 -7.78
N VAL A 303 21.81 -17.85 -8.47
CA VAL A 303 22.76 -18.91 -8.82
C VAL A 303 22.52 -19.30 -10.28
N THR A 304 23.59 -19.50 -11.03
CA THR A 304 23.51 -19.98 -12.42
C THR A 304 23.09 -21.44 -12.48
N GLU A 305 22.79 -21.95 -13.68
CA GLU A 305 22.50 -23.38 -13.85
C GLU A 305 23.68 -24.29 -13.49
N SER A 306 24.91 -23.81 -13.65
CA SER A 306 26.13 -24.52 -13.24
C SER A 306 26.39 -24.50 -11.73
N GLY A 307 25.56 -23.77 -10.95
CA GLY A 307 25.74 -23.68 -9.51
C GLY A 307 26.66 -22.55 -9.04
N GLU A 308 26.99 -21.59 -9.91
CA GLU A 308 27.84 -20.45 -9.56
C GLU A 308 27.01 -19.27 -9.04
N LEU A 309 27.48 -18.60 -7.97
CA LEU A 309 26.77 -17.47 -7.38
C LEU A 309 26.81 -16.24 -8.30
N VAL A 310 25.66 -15.61 -8.54
CA VAL A 310 25.55 -14.36 -9.29
C VAL A 310 25.67 -13.18 -8.33
N VAL A 311 26.90 -12.73 -8.07
CA VAL A 311 27.24 -11.74 -7.01
C VAL A 311 26.41 -10.46 -7.12
N ASP A 312 26.18 -9.93 -8.32
CA ASP A 312 25.39 -8.71 -8.53
C ASP A 312 23.91 -8.89 -8.21
N ALA A 313 23.35 -10.08 -8.47
CA ALA A 313 21.98 -10.43 -8.10
C ALA A 313 21.82 -10.54 -6.58
N TRP A 314 22.82 -11.10 -5.89
CA TRP A 314 22.90 -11.09 -4.42
C TRP A 314 22.97 -9.67 -3.86
N ARG A 315 23.85 -8.81 -4.40
CA ARG A 315 24.00 -7.41 -3.96
C ARG A 315 22.67 -6.66 -4.08
N THR A 316 22.02 -6.81 -5.23
CA THR A 316 20.71 -6.21 -5.49
C THR A 316 19.63 -6.71 -4.51
N THR A 317 19.60 -8.01 -4.23
CA THR A 317 18.62 -8.61 -3.33
C THR A 317 18.82 -8.18 -1.88
N VAL A 318 20.06 -8.20 -1.39
CA VAL A 318 20.38 -7.76 -0.02
C VAL A 318 20.12 -6.26 0.14
N ALA A 319 20.51 -5.43 -0.83
CA ALA A 319 20.29 -3.99 -0.80
C ALA A 319 18.80 -3.62 -0.72
N LYS A 320 17.93 -4.35 -1.43
CA LYS A 320 16.47 -4.17 -1.33
C LYS A 320 15.93 -4.42 0.07
N VAL A 321 16.50 -5.39 0.81
CA VAL A 321 16.02 -5.74 2.15
C VAL A 321 16.48 -4.74 3.20
N ILE A 322 17.75 -4.31 3.16
CA ILE A 322 18.32 -3.43 4.19
C ILE A 322 18.27 -1.93 3.84
N ALA A 323 17.92 -1.59 2.59
CA ALA A 323 17.89 -0.23 2.05
C ALA A 323 19.23 0.53 2.22
N ASN A 324 20.36 -0.18 2.11
CA ASN A 324 21.71 0.38 2.24
C ASN A 324 22.73 -0.39 1.37
N ASP A 325 23.14 0.22 0.26
CA ASP A 325 24.02 -0.43 -0.73
C ASP A 325 25.40 -0.78 -0.16
N LYS A 326 25.97 0.07 0.70
CA LYS A 326 27.31 -0.14 1.29
C LYS A 326 27.32 -1.32 2.24
N GLU A 327 26.31 -1.41 3.11
CA GLU A 327 26.19 -2.56 4.01
C GLU A 327 25.83 -3.83 3.22
N ALA A 328 25.05 -3.71 2.16
CA ALA A 328 24.68 -4.86 1.32
C ALA A 328 25.91 -5.44 0.63
N GLU A 329 26.78 -4.58 0.11
CA GLU A 329 28.07 -4.98 -0.46
C GLU A 329 28.94 -5.69 0.59
N LYS A 330 28.99 -5.18 1.83
CA LYS A 330 29.70 -5.83 2.93
C LYS A 330 29.16 -7.24 3.22
N ILE A 331 27.84 -7.37 3.37
CA ILE A 331 27.19 -8.66 3.63
C ILE A 331 27.46 -9.64 2.49
N VAL A 332 27.36 -9.19 1.24
CA VAL A 332 27.62 -10.05 0.08
C VAL A 332 29.07 -10.51 0.03
N ASN A 333 30.04 -9.61 0.22
CA ASN A 333 31.45 -9.98 0.22
C ASN A 333 31.81 -10.97 1.35
N GLU A 334 31.12 -10.88 2.49
CA GLU A 334 31.33 -11.76 3.63
C GLU A 334 30.65 -13.13 3.44
N CYS A 335 29.45 -13.17 2.87
CA CYS A 335 28.60 -14.36 2.84
C CYS A 335 28.67 -15.16 1.53
N VAL A 336 28.93 -14.51 0.39
CA VAL A 336 28.90 -15.14 -0.95
C VAL A 336 30.26 -15.80 -1.22
N VAL A 337 30.56 -16.86 -0.45
CA VAL A 337 31.83 -17.60 -0.48
C VAL A 337 31.61 -19.00 -1.08
N LYS A 338 32.39 -19.35 -2.11
CA LYS A 338 32.33 -20.67 -2.77
C LYS A 338 32.71 -21.79 -1.79
N LYS A 339 31.95 -22.89 -1.81
CA LYS A 339 32.17 -24.14 -1.08
C LYS A 339 32.35 -25.29 -2.06
N ASP A 340 32.48 -26.51 -1.53
CA ASP A 340 32.81 -27.71 -2.32
C ASP A 340 31.71 -28.09 -3.32
N THR A 341 30.44 -27.84 -2.98
CA THR A 341 29.29 -28.09 -3.89
C THR A 341 28.42 -26.84 -4.07
N PRO A 342 27.63 -26.75 -5.16
CA PRO A 342 26.65 -25.68 -5.35
C PRO A 342 25.61 -25.59 -4.22
N GLU A 343 25.15 -26.73 -3.72
CA GLU A 343 24.20 -26.82 -2.61
C GLU A 343 24.80 -26.23 -1.34
N GLU A 344 26.03 -26.63 -1.00
CA GLU A 344 26.74 -26.14 0.19
C GLU A 344 27.06 -24.65 0.08
N THR A 345 27.47 -24.22 -1.11
CA THR A 345 27.79 -22.83 -1.43
C THR A 345 26.57 -21.93 -1.22
N THR A 346 25.43 -22.31 -1.82
CA THR A 346 24.20 -21.52 -1.78
C THR A 346 23.57 -21.54 -0.40
N PHE A 347 23.56 -22.70 0.26
CA PHE A 347 23.05 -22.85 1.62
C PHE A 347 23.81 -21.97 2.62
N ASN A 348 25.15 -22.00 2.59
CA ASN A 348 25.97 -21.18 3.48
C ASN A 348 25.84 -19.68 3.17
N ALA A 349 25.76 -19.30 1.89
CA ALA A 349 25.55 -17.91 1.50
C ALA A 349 24.22 -17.36 2.03
N MET A 350 23.11 -18.12 1.86
CA MET A 350 21.79 -17.72 2.34
C MET A 350 21.72 -17.65 3.87
N LYS A 351 22.24 -18.67 4.55
CA LYS A 351 22.31 -18.73 6.03
C LYS A 351 23.12 -17.56 6.61
N CYS A 352 24.27 -17.26 6.02
CA CYS A 352 25.10 -16.12 6.41
C CYS A 352 24.38 -14.79 6.16
N ALA A 353 23.82 -14.58 4.96
CA ALA A 353 23.14 -13.34 4.61
C ALA A 353 21.93 -13.07 5.52
N GLN A 354 21.11 -14.09 5.82
CA GLN A 354 19.97 -13.95 6.72
C GLN A 354 20.43 -13.56 8.15
N LYS A 355 21.53 -14.16 8.65
CA LYS A 355 22.12 -13.81 9.95
C LYS A 355 22.59 -12.36 9.98
N GLN A 356 23.32 -11.92 8.95
CA GLN A 356 23.86 -10.55 8.87
C GLN A 356 22.77 -9.49 8.71
N ILE A 357 21.77 -9.73 7.85
CA ILE A 357 20.60 -8.84 7.68
C ILE A 357 19.86 -8.69 9.01
N PHE A 358 19.70 -9.78 9.76
CA PHE A 358 19.06 -9.73 11.07
C PHE A 358 19.88 -8.94 12.09
N ALA A 359 21.18 -9.20 12.19
CA ALA A 359 22.09 -8.45 13.07
C ALA A 359 22.07 -6.95 12.75
N TYR A 360 22.08 -6.59 11.46
CA TYR A 360 21.93 -5.21 11.00
C TYR A 360 20.60 -4.59 11.46
N SER A 361 19.49 -5.31 11.26
CA SER A 361 18.15 -4.87 11.64
C SER A 361 17.99 -4.69 13.15
N ASN A 362 18.75 -5.46 13.96
CA ASN A 362 18.81 -5.34 15.41
C ASN A 362 19.76 -4.26 15.94
N GLY A 363 20.58 -3.68 15.07
CA GLY A 363 21.64 -2.78 15.48
C GLY A 363 22.81 -3.46 16.19
N GLU A 364 22.97 -4.78 16.00
CA GLU A 364 24.02 -5.62 16.55
C GLU A 364 25.23 -5.73 15.62
N SER A 365 25.18 -5.18 14.40
CA SER A 365 26.34 -5.10 13.51
C SER A 365 27.43 -4.25 14.14
N ASP A 366 28.61 -4.84 14.37
CA ASP A 366 29.85 -4.18 14.86
C ASP A 366 30.28 -2.97 13.99
N VAL A 367 29.66 -2.81 12.82
CA VAL A 367 29.92 -1.78 11.82
C VAL A 367 29.04 -0.55 11.99
N LEU A 368 27.98 -0.63 12.81
CA LEU A 368 27.29 0.57 13.28
C LEU A 368 28.24 1.30 14.24
N GLY A 369 29.20 2.00 13.66
CA GLY A 369 29.97 3.04 14.31
C GLY A 369 29.02 3.95 15.08
N LYS A 370 29.58 4.65 16.07
CA LYS A 370 28.91 5.39 17.15
C LYS A 370 27.91 6.50 16.71
N ASP A 371 27.30 6.47 15.53
CA ASP A 371 26.28 7.40 15.09
C ASP A 371 24.95 7.17 15.84
N PRO A 372 24.61 8.04 16.81
CA PRO A 372 23.42 7.89 17.64
C PRO A 372 22.12 8.15 16.86
N LYS A 373 22.19 8.81 15.69
CA LYS A 373 21.01 9.15 14.88
C LYS A 373 20.43 7.91 14.20
N MET A 374 21.28 6.97 13.80
CA MET A 374 20.84 5.72 13.13
C MET A 374 20.21 4.75 14.12
N LYS A 375 20.78 4.59 15.33
CA LYS A 375 20.18 3.81 16.42
C LYS A 375 18.78 4.32 16.76
N LYS A 376 18.55 5.65 16.77
CA LYS A 376 17.24 6.25 17.08
C LYS A 376 16.16 5.91 16.04
N HIS A 377 16.50 5.84 14.76
CA HIS A 377 15.55 5.47 13.70
C HIS A 377 15.18 3.99 13.72
N ILE A 378 16.16 3.10 13.95
CA ILE A 378 15.96 1.64 14.04
C ILE A 378 15.12 1.30 15.28
N PHE A 379 15.43 1.88 16.43
CA PHE A 379 14.70 1.64 17.68
C PHE A 379 13.24 2.12 17.61
N HIS A 380 12.97 3.21 16.88
CA HIS A 380 11.61 3.74 16.70
C HIS A 380 10.76 2.86 15.75
N PHE A 381 11.40 2.14 14.82
CA PHE A 381 10.75 1.20 13.92
C PHE A 381 10.40 -0.12 14.65
N GLN A 382 11.36 -0.69 15.40
CA GLN A 382 11.16 -1.93 16.18
C GLN A 382 10.10 -1.81 17.28
N ARG A 383 9.99 -0.64 17.93
CA ARG A 383 8.98 -0.39 18.98
C ARG A 383 7.53 -0.41 18.47
N LYS A 384 7.32 -0.24 17.16
CA LYS A 384 5.99 -0.26 16.54
C LYS A 384 5.54 -1.66 16.09
N THR A 385 6.42 -2.66 16.09
CA THR A 385 6.17 -3.95 15.42
C THR A 385 6.45 -5.20 16.26
N ALA A 386 6.92 -5.10 17.50
CA ALA A 386 7.34 -6.28 18.27
C ALA A 386 6.21 -7.01 19.04
N LEU A 387 6.15 -8.33 18.88
CA LEU A 387 5.61 -9.33 19.83
C LEU A 387 6.71 -9.74 20.84
N PRO A 388 6.37 -10.30 22.03
CA PRO A 388 7.26 -10.24 23.21
C PRO A 388 8.33 -11.35 23.28
N THR A 389 9.48 -10.99 23.87
CA THR A 389 10.59 -11.89 24.28
C THR A 389 10.96 -11.70 25.77
N GLU A 390 11.71 -12.64 26.35
CA GLU A 390 12.06 -12.79 27.79
C GLU A 390 12.61 -11.55 28.51
N ALA A 391 13.19 -10.56 27.80
CA ALA A 391 13.68 -9.31 28.38
C ALA A 391 12.59 -8.47 29.11
N GLY A 392 11.31 -8.72 28.82
CA GLY A 392 10.19 -8.04 29.48
C GLY A 392 10.03 -8.37 30.97
N ILE A 393 10.42 -9.58 31.40
CA ILE A 393 10.17 -10.08 32.76
C ILE A 393 11.06 -9.36 33.80
N THR A 394 12.30 -9.05 33.46
CA THR A 394 13.25 -8.35 34.36
C THR A 394 12.82 -6.90 34.65
N SER A 395 12.16 -6.26 33.68
CA SER A 395 11.70 -4.87 33.81
C SER A 395 10.50 -4.73 34.76
N ILE A 396 9.66 -5.77 34.90
CA ILE A 396 8.49 -5.78 35.80
C ILE A 396 8.91 -5.85 37.27
N LYS A 397 9.95 -6.64 37.61
CA LYS A 397 10.49 -6.71 38.98
C LYS A 397 11.07 -5.37 39.45
N VAL A 398 11.78 -4.67 38.58
CA VAL A 398 12.33 -3.32 38.87
C VAL A 398 11.20 -2.30 39.03
N LEU A 399 10.14 -2.38 38.21
CA LEU A 399 8.96 -1.52 38.32
C LEU A 399 8.24 -1.70 39.68
N LYS A 400 8.05 -2.94 40.13
CA LYS A 400 7.38 -3.27 41.40
C LYS A 400 8.16 -2.75 42.61
N THR A 401 9.49 -2.89 42.61
CA THR A 401 10.37 -2.37 43.68
C THR A 401 10.33 -0.85 43.76
N ASN A 402 10.36 -0.16 42.61
CA ASN A 402 10.32 1.30 42.57
C ASN A 402 8.93 1.85 42.95
N MET A 403 7.84 1.16 42.60
CA MET A 403 6.49 1.56 43.00
C MET A 403 6.25 1.37 44.51
N LYS A 404 6.75 0.29 45.12
CA LYS A 404 6.65 0.05 46.58
C LYS A 404 7.38 1.11 47.41
N GLN A 405 8.43 1.73 46.90
CA GLN A 405 9.17 2.79 47.60
C GLN A 405 8.51 4.17 47.49
N MET A 406 7.50 4.35 46.64
CA MET A 406 6.96 5.68 46.30
C MET A 406 5.60 6.01 46.92
N VAL A 407 4.87 5.05 47.50
CA VAL A 407 3.49 5.27 47.97
C VAL A 407 3.21 4.51 49.28
N HIS A 408 2.96 5.22 50.38
CA HIS A 408 2.44 4.68 51.65
C HIS A 408 0.90 4.74 51.71
N ASP A 409 0.23 4.41 50.61
CA ASP A 409 -1.24 4.50 50.51
C ASP A 409 -1.85 3.15 50.14
N GLU A 410 -2.54 2.57 51.13
CA GLU A 410 -3.20 1.25 51.09
C GLU A 410 -4.18 1.11 49.91
N GLN A 411 -4.72 2.23 49.40
CA GLN A 411 -5.64 2.20 48.26
C GLN A 411 -4.95 1.90 46.92
N VAL A 412 -3.69 2.29 46.75
CA VAL A 412 -2.93 2.03 45.52
C VAL A 412 -2.52 0.56 45.44
N ASP A 413 -2.10 -0.02 46.55
CA ASP A 413 -1.79 -1.45 46.64
C ASP A 413 -3.03 -2.31 46.35
N LYS A 414 -4.20 -1.93 46.86
CA LYS A 414 -5.47 -2.61 46.54
C LYS A 414 -5.83 -2.52 45.05
N MET A 415 -5.61 -1.36 44.41
CA MET A 415 -5.88 -1.20 42.99
C MET A 415 -4.93 -2.03 42.10
N VAL A 416 -3.65 -2.13 42.47
CA VAL A 416 -2.67 -2.96 41.74
C VAL A 416 -2.95 -4.44 41.95
N GLN A 417 -3.20 -4.87 43.19
CA GLN A 417 -3.57 -6.26 43.52
C GLN A 417 -4.83 -6.72 42.76
N GLU A 418 -5.87 -5.90 42.69
CA GLU A 418 -7.09 -6.25 41.95
C GLU A 418 -6.89 -6.38 40.43
N CYS A 419 -5.97 -5.61 39.83
CA CYS A 419 -5.63 -5.74 38.41
C CYS A 419 -4.76 -6.98 38.13
N VAL A 420 -3.91 -7.37 39.09
CA VAL A 420 -3.01 -8.51 39.00
C VAL A 420 -3.75 -9.83 39.25
N VAL A 421 -4.57 -9.91 40.29
CA VAL A 421 -5.27 -11.15 40.69
C VAL A 421 -6.35 -11.59 39.69
N LYS A 422 -6.92 -10.67 38.90
CA LYS A 422 -8.02 -11.00 37.97
C LYS A 422 -7.61 -11.48 36.59
N ASN A 423 -6.37 -11.28 36.16
CA ASN A 423 -6.04 -11.41 34.73
C ASN A 423 -4.99 -12.47 34.37
N ALA A 424 -4.10 -12.88 35.29
CA ALA A 424 -3.19 -14.03 35.17
C ALA A 424 -2.16 -14.03 36.34
N PRO A 425 -1.41 -15.12 36.60
CA PRO A 425 -0.33 -15.11 37.59
C PRO A 425 0.75 -14.01 37.32
N GLU A 426 1.34 -13.49 38.40
CA GLU A 426 2.15 -12.24 38.47
C GLU A 426 3.29 -12.12 37.44
N ASP A 427 3.74 -13.24 36.89
CA ASP A 427 4.87 -13.44 36.00
C ASP A 427 4.53 -13.33 34.50
N THR A 428 3.26 -13.09 34.16
CA THR A 428 2.78 -13.06 32.76
C THR A 428 2.27 -11.70 32.26
N LEU A 429 2.05 -10.74 33.16
CA LEU A 429 1.45 -9.43 32.81
C LEU A 429 2.50 -8.42 32.36
N THR A 430 2.33 -7.86 31.16
CA THR A 430 3.19 -6.79 30.65
C THR A 430 2.88 -5.44 31.31
N VAL A 431 3.87 -4.54 31.35
CA VAL A 431 3.69 -3.14 31.82
C VAL A 431 2.54 -2.45 31.06
N HIS A 432 2.39 -2.74 29.77
CA HIS A 432 1.32 -2.20 28.93
C HIS A 432 -0.07 -2.69 29.33
N GLU A 433 -0.21 -3.95 29.78
CA GLU A 433 -1.48 -4.50 30.25
C GLU A 433 -1.89 -3.95 31.60
N ILE A 434 -0.91 -3.72 32.49
CA ILE A 434 -1.15 -3.02 33.76
C ILE A 434 -1.61 -1.58 33.49
N PHE A 435 -0.98 -0.87 32.54
CA PHE A 435 -1.40 0.46 32.14
C PHE A 435 -2.78 0.48 31.48
N LYS A 436 -3.11 -0.50 30.63
CA LYS A 436 -4.46 -0.66 30.06
C LYS A 436 -5.51 -0.91 31.14
N CYS A 437 -5.23 -1.74 32.14
CA CYS A 437 -6.13 -2.00 33.27
C CYS A 437 -6.42 -0.70 34.05
N LEU A 438 -5.37 0.07 34.36
CA LEU A 438 -5.49 1.34 35.09
C LEU A 438 -6.23 2.42 34.27
N HIS A 439 -5.92 2.53 32.97
CA HIS A 439 -6.58 3.47 32.06
C HIS A 439 -8.06 3.14 31.87
N HIS A 440 -8.42 1.87 31.70
CA HIS A 440 -9.82 1.48 31.52
C HIS A 440 -10.67 1.65 32.78
N ARG A 441 -10.04 1.65 33.97
CA ARG A 441 -10.71 2.05 35.24
C ARG A 441 -10.81 3.56 35.40
N GLN A 442 -9.89 4.34 34.84
CA GLN A 442 -9.91 5.81 34.87
C GLN A 442 -11.17 6.40 34.22
N GLU A 443 -11.71 5.73 33.20
CA GLU A 443 -12.95 6.14 32.52
C GLU A 443 -14.22 5.94 33.36
N ARG A 444 -14.16 5.18 34.46
CA ARG A 444 -15.33 4.87 35.30
C ARG A 444 -15.36 5.60 36.65
N LYS A 445 -14.45 6.55 36.88
CA LYS A 445 -14.23 7.17 38.19
C LYS A 445 -14.54 8.68 38.23
N SER A 446 -14.80 9.16 39.44
CA SER A 446 -15.15 10.56 39.71
C SER A 446 -14.00 11.51 39.33
N SER A 447 -14.30 12.79 39.13
CA SER A 447 -13.30 13.79 38.71
C SER A 447 -12.12 13.94 39.68
N TYR A 448 -12.31 13.63 40.97
CA TYR A 448 -11.27 13.69 42.01
C TYR A 448 -10.25 12.53 41.88
N GLU A 449 -10.71 11.31 41.59
CA GLU A 449 -9.82 10.16 41.41
C GLU A 449 -9.02 10.25 40.10
N ARG A 450 -9.58 10.89 39.07
CA ARG A 450 -8.85 11.22 37.83
C ARG A 450 -7.70 12.20 38.09
N TRP A 451 -7.87 13.12 39.03
CA TRP A 451 -6.85 14.09 39.41
C TRP A 451 -5.67 13.44 40.15
N LEU A 452 -5.94 12.52 41.08
CA LEU A 452 -4.91 11.75 41.81
C LEU A 452 -4.00 10.92 40.89
N VAL A 453 -4.58 10.24 39.89
CA VAL A 453 -3.80 9.45 38.91
C VAL A 453 -2.89 10.34 38.05
N LEU A 454 -3.37 11.54 37.69
CA LEU A 454 -2.59 12.52 36.93
C LEU A 454 -1.46 13.13 37.78
N ASP A 455 -1.65 13.29 39.08
CA ASP A 455 -0.64 13.85 39.97
C ASP A 455 0.50 12.86 40.26
N VAL A 456 0.17 11.59 40.46
CA VAL A 456 1.15 10.49 40.53
C VAL A 456 1.96 10.39 39.23
N TRP A 457 1.30 10.53 38.08
CA TRP A 457 1.95 10.52 36.77
C TRP A 457 2.90 11.72 36.57
N ARG A 458 2.47 12.93 36.94
CA ARG A 458 3.31 14.14 36.89
C ARG A 458 4.53 14.05 37.81
N SER A 459 4.35 13.50 39.02
CA SER A 459 5.41 13.31 40.00
C SER A 459 6.44 12.27 39.52
N TRP A 460 5.98 11.21 38.86
CA TRP A 460 6.85 10.23 38.19
C TRP A 460 7.65 10.87 37.05
N VAL A 461 7.00 11.59 36.12
CA VAL A 461 7.65 12.28 34.99
C VAL A 461 8.73 13.27 35.45
N LYS A 462 8.48 14.02 36.54
CA LYS A 462 9.49 14.90 37.14
C LYS A 462 10.72 14.15 37.68
N LYS A 463 10.53 12.97 38.28
CA LYS A 463 11.64 12.17 38.85
C LYS A 463 12.47 11.45 37.80
N VAL A 464 11.91 11.07 36.64
CA VAL A 464 12.68 10.43 35.56
C VAL A 464 13.55 11.40 34.74
N GLY A 465 13.56 12.70 35.10
CA GLY A 465 14.53 13.65 34.58
C GLY A 465 14.33 14.04 33.11
N ALA A 466 13.09 14.34 32.70
CA ALA A 466 12.83 15.05 31.44
C ALA A 466 13.41 16.47 31.55
N LYS A 467 14.61 16.67 31.01
CA LYS A 467 15.40 17.92 31.16
C LYS A 467 15.11 19.00 30.13
N HIS A 468 14.07 18.88 29.29
CA HIS A 468 13.83 19.88 28.24
C HIS A 468 12.46 20.56 28.34
N GLU A 469 12.53 21.90 28.32
CA GLU A 469 11.42 22.86 28.37
C GLU A 469 10.42 22.71 27.20
N GLU A 470 10.86 22.09 26.09
CA GLU A 470 10.01 21.78 24.92
C GLU A 470 9.03 20.62 25.16
N ASP A 471 9.36 19.64 26.00
CA ASP A 471 8.44 18.55 26.35
C ASP A 471 7.28 19.05 27.21
N VAL A 472 7.55 20.04 28.08
CA VAL A 472 6.54 20.73 28.88
C VAL A 472 5.65 21.64 28.02
N LYS A 473 6.20 22.23 26.96
CA LYS A 473 5.47 23.07 26.00
C LYS A 473 4.49 22.24 25.15
N ILE A 474 4.92 21.09 24.63
CA ILE A 474 4.06 20.16 23.88
C ILE A 474 2.95 19.58 24.78
N LEU A 475 3.27 19.32 26.05
CA LEU A 475 2.29 18.85 27.05
C LEU A 475 1.25 19.91 27.41
N ASN A 476 1.66 21.18 27.55
CA ASN A 476 0.72 22.27 27.82
C ASN A 476 -0.15 22.62 26.61
N GLU A 477 0.37 22.48 25.39
CA GLU A 477 -0.41 22.65 24.15
C GLU A 477 -1.45 21.53 23.92
N CYS A 478 -1.22 20.33 24.48
CA CYS A 478 -2.18 19.22 24.42
C CYS A 478 -3.33 19.35 25.45
N VAL A 479 -3.19 20.16 26.49
CA VAL A 479 -4.18 20.30 27.58
C VAL A 479 -5.14 21.49 27.36
N VAL A 480 -4.79 22.49 26.53
CA VAL A 480 -5.57 23.73 26.38
C VAL A 480 -6.48 23.78 25.14
N LYS A 481 -6.69 22.68 24.41
CA LYS A 481 -7.65 22.66 23.29
C LYS A 481 -8.64 21.51 23.34
N LYS A 482 -9.56 21.58 24.29
CA LYS A 482 -10.90 20.95 24.18
C LYS A 482 -11.95 21.82 24.86
N ASP A 483 -12.24 22.98 24.27
CA ASP A 483 -13.57 23.55 24.38
C ASP A 483 -14.29 23.23 23.07
N THR A 484 -15.14 22.21 23.09
CA THR A 484 -16.04 21.88 21.99
C THR A 484 -17.35 22.67 22.12
N PRO A 485 -17.95 23.15 21.02
CA PRO A 485 -19.23 23.90 21.03
C PRO A 485 -20.45 23.17 21.63
N GLU A 486 -20.32 21.89 21.96
CA GLU A 486 -21.38 21.05 22.52
C GLU A 486 -21.61 21.31 24.02
N GLU A 487 -20.60 21.81 24.75
CA GLU A 487 -20.72 22.06 26.19
C GLU A 487 -21.37 23.43 26.50
N THR A 488 -21.26 24.39 25.57
CA THR A 488 -22.01 25.66 25.64
C THR A 488 -23.50 25.47 25.33
N MET A 489 -23.84 24.51 24.46
CA MET A 489 -25.25 24.18 24.15
C MET A 489 -25.93 23.42 25.29
N PHE A 490 -25.20 22.56 26.00
CA PHE A 490 -25.75 21.81 27.14
C PHE A 490 -25.94 22.70 28.39
N ASN A 491 -25.07 23.69 28.60
CA ASN A 491 -25.21 24.65 29.70
C ASN A 491 -26.23 25.76 29.40
N ALA A 492 -26.47 26.10 28.14
CA ALA A 492 -27.55 27.03 27.74
C ALA A 492 -28.96 26.43 27.89
N PHE A 493 -29.08 25.09 27.88
CA PHE A 493 -30.38 24.41 28.01
C PHE A 493 -30.83 24.22 29.47
N LYS A 494 -29.94 24.42 30.45
CA LYS A 494 -30.23 24.19 31.88
C LYS A 494 -30.89 25.37 32.59
N HIS A 495 -31.05 26.52 31.94
CA HIS A 495 -31.63 27.73 32.54
C HIS A 495 -33.08 28.05 32.12
N LYS A 496 -33.76 27.16 31.38
CA LYS A 496 -35.15 27.41 30.98
C LYS A 496 -35.97 26.13 30.87
N ASN A 497 -36.35 25.57 32.01
CA ASN A 497 -37.69 25.03 32.30
C ASN A 497 -37.65 24.19 33.58
N ASN A 498 -38.13 24.80 34.67
CA ASN A 498 -38.66 24.07 35.80
C ASN A 498 -40.04 23.51 35.43
N GLY A 499 -40.26 22.24 35.75
CA GLY A 499 -41.59 21.66 35.92
C GLY A 499 -42.08 20.80 34.75
N LEU A 500 -41.92 19.49 34.85
CA LEU A 500 -43.00 18.56 35.22
C LEU A 500 -42.51 17.11 35.18
N ASN A 501 -43.00 16.35 36.14
CA ASN A 501 -42.69 14.96 36.40
C ASN A 501 -43.41 13.99 35.45
N LYS A 502 -42.80 12.80 35.37
CA LYS A 502 -43.36 11.45 35.17
C LYS A 502 -43.42 10.82 33.77
N GLU A 503 -42.83 9.62 33.80
CA GLU A 503 -43.22 8.33 33.20
C GLU A 503 -42.83 7.96 31.78
N SER A 504 -42.55 6.66 31.70
CA SER A 504 -41.82 5.92 30.71
C SER A 504 -42.73 5.30 29.65
N ASP A 505 -42.06 4.83 28.60
CA ASP A 505 -42.44 3.81 27.63
C ASP A 505 -43.23 4.21 26.37
N VAL A 506 -42.87 3.46 25.31
CA VAL A 506 -43.48 3.32 23.98
C VAL A 506 -42.89 4.21 22.86
N LEU A 507 -42.02 3.59 22.06
CA LEU A 507 -41.68 4.01 20.71
C LEU A 507 -42.89 3.76 19.79
N GLY A 508 -43.67 4.82 19.56
CA GLY A 508 -44.66 4.92 18.49
C GLY A 508 -44.39 6.19 17.68
N GLU A 509 -44.41 6.07 16.36
CA GLU A 509 -44.15 7.14 15.39
C GLU A 509 -45.04 8.37 15.64
N ASP A 510 -44.44 9.55 15.89
CA ASP A 510 -45.18 10.80 16.11
C ASP A 510 -45.59 11.46 14.77
N PRO A 511 -46.90 11.57 14.47
CA PRO A 511 -47.39 12.20 13.24
C PRO A 511 -47.20 13.72 13.17
N LYS A 512 -46.78 14.38 14.26
CA LYS A 512 -46.65 15.84 14.33
C LYS A 512 -45.38 16.37 13.69
N LEU A 513 -44.34 15.53 13.53
CA LEU A 513 -43.09 15.94 12.87
C LEU A 513 -43.25 16.10 11.34
N ASN A 514 -44.17 15.35 10.73
CA ASN A 514 -44.46 15.47 9.29
C ASN A 514 -45.23 16.76 8.94
N LYS A 515 -45.95 17.36 9.89
CA LYS A 515 -46.75 18.56 9.62
C LYS A 515 -45.90 19.83 9.49
N HIS A 516 -44.76 19.88 10.17
CA HIS A 516 -43.82 21.01 10.07
C HIS A 516 -42.98 20.99 8.79
N ILE A 517 -42.63 19.80 8.29
CA ILE A 517 -41.89 19.64 7.03
C ILE A 517 -42.79 19.97 5.83
N PHE A 518 -44.07 19.58 5.87
CA PHE A 518 -45.03 19.90 4.82
C PHE A 518 -45.35 21.41 4.71
N HIS A 519 -45.31 22.14 5.82
CA HIS A 519 -45.62 23.58 5.78
C HIS A 519 -44.49 24.43 5.20
N HIS A 520 -43.23 23.96 5.28
CA HIS A 520 -42.09 24.64 4.67
C HIS A 520 -41.96 24.32 3.17
N GLN A 521 -42.32 23.10 2.75
CA GLN A 521 -42.27 22.71 1.33
C GLN A 521 -43.38 23.35 0.48
N ARG A 522 -44.52 23.71 1.09
CA ARG A 522 -45.61 24.41 0.38
C ARG A 522 -45.31 25.89 0.11
N LYS A 523 -44.38 26.51 0.84
CA LYS A 523 -44.00 27.93 0.66
C LYS A 523 -42.92 28.16 -0.42
N THR A 524 -42.19 27.12 -0.84
CA THR A 524 -41.06 27.27 -1.77
C THR A 524 -41.34 26.80 -3.20
N GLY A 525 -42.57 26.38 -3.53
CA GLY A 525 -42.98 26.10 -4.91
C GLY A 525 -42.19 25.00 -5.65
N LEU A 526 -41.47 24.13 -4.93
CA LEU A 526 -40.65 23.06 -5.50
C LEU A 526 -41.27 21.70 -5.17
N ALA A 527 -42.31 21.34 -5.91
CA ALA A 527 -42.85 19.98 -5.91
C ALA A 527 -43.22 19.61 -7.36
N THR A 528 -42.23 19.18 -8.14
CA THR A 528 -42.46 18.40 -9.36
C THR A 528 -42.19 16.92 -9.07
N GLU A 529 -42.89 16.01 -9.75
CA GLU A 529 -42.72 14.55 -9.63
C GLU A 529 -41.26 14.08 -9.83
N ALA A 530 -40.46 14.87 -10.55
CA ALA A 530 -39.03 14.66 -10.71
C ALA A 530 -38.23 14.72 -9.39
N GLY A 531 -38.66 15.55 -8.43
CA GLY A 531 -38.02 15.69 -7.12
C GLY A 531 -38.20 14.45 -6.24
N ASN A 532 -39.38 13.83 -6.26
CA ASN A 532 -39.65 12.62 -5.48
C ASN A 532 -38.90 11.40 -6.02
N THR A 533 -38.74 11.31 -7.35
CA THR A 533 -37.92 10.28 -8.00
C THR A 533 -36.45 10.44 -7.62
N SER A 534 -35.94 11.68 -7.62
CA SER A 534 -34.56 11.99 -7.25
C SER A 534 -34.24 11.65 -5.79
N ILE A 535 -35.17 11.90 -4.86
CA ILE A 535 -35.03 11.53 -3.44
C ILE A 535 -35.03 10.01 -3.25
N LYS A 536 -35.83 9.26 -4.02
CA LYS A 536 -35.87 7.79 -3.97
C LYS A 536 -34.57 7.17 -4.50
N VAL A 537 -34.01 7.73 -5.58
CA VAL A 537 -32.70 7.34 -6.13
C VAL A 537 -31.58 7.66 -5.14
N LEU A 538 -31.58 8.85 -4.53
CA LEU A 538 -30.61 9.24 -3.50
C LEU A 538 -30.65 8.33 -2.27
N LYS A 539 -31.84 7.96 -1.78
CA LYS A 539 -32.01 7.03 -0.65
C LYS A 539 -31.50 5.62 -0.99
N THR A 540 -31.69 5.18 -2.23
CA THR A 540 -31.22 3.87 -2.72
C THR A 540 -29.69 3.87 -2.83
N ASN A 541 -29.12 4.91 -3.43
CA ASN A 541 -27.67 5.08 -3.56
C ASN A 541 -26.98 5.23 -2.19
N MET A 542 -27.59 5.93 -1.23
CA MET A 542 -27.06 6.02 0.13
C MET A 542 -27.09 4.68 0.87
N LYS A 543 -28.14 3.87 0.73
CA LYS A 543 -28.18 2.51 1.29
C LYS A 543 -27.09 1.63 0.69
N GLN A 544 -26.87 1.72 -0.62
CA GLN A 544 -25.81 1.00 -1.33
C GLN A 544 -24.41 1.43 -0.86
N MET A 545 -24.15 2.74 -0.73
CA MET A 545 -22.88 3.26 -0.24
C MET A 545 -22.60 2.88 1.22
N ILE A 546 -23.62 2.87 2.10
CA ILE A 546 -23.47 2.46 3.50
C ILE A 546 -23.12 0.96 3.58
N GLY A 547 -23.76 0.13 2.75
CA GLY A 547 -23.42 -1.29 2.62
C GLY A 547 -21.98 -1.52 2.13
N GLU A 548 -21.53 -0.78 1.12
CA GLU A 548 -20.15 -0.84 0.61
C GLU A 548 -19.09 -0.33 1.59
N ARG A 549 -19.48 0.56 2.51
CA ARG A 549 -18.61 1.05 3.58
C ARG A 549 -18.42 -0.01 4.68
N GLN A 550 -19.48 -0.75 5.02
CA GLN A 550 -19.39 -1.91 5.91
C GLN A 550 -18.54 -3.04 5.29
N ARG A 551 -18.65 -3.29 3.96
CA ARG A 551 -17.81 -4.25 3.22
C ARG A 551 -16.30 -3.97 3.36
N ARG A 552 -15.90 -2.71 3.22
CA ARG A 552 -14.47 -2.29 3.27
C ARG A 552 -13.86 -2.35 4.66
N SER A 553 -14.68 -2.22 5.71
CA SER A 553 -14.23 -2.38 7.10
C SER A 553 -13.89 -3.84 7.44
N SER A 554 -14.48 -4.82 6.76
CA SER A 554 -14.33 -6.25 7.10
C SER A 554 -13.14 -6.94 6.41
N GLN A 555 -12.62 -6.40 5.30
CA GLN A 555 -11.54 -7.02 4.51
C GLN A 555 -10.10 -6.70 4.98
N LYS A 556 -9.88 -5.75 5.90
CA LYS A 556 -8.54 -5.18 6.16
C LYS A 556 -7.83 -5.58 7.45
N GLY A 557 -7.97 -6.82 7.92
CA GLY A 557 -7.07 -7.34 8.96
C GLY A 557 -7.30 -8.80 9.32
N ALA A 558 -6.23 -9.53 9.62
CA ALA A 558 -6.18 -10.92 10.12
C ALA A 558 -6.96 -11.98 9.30
N GLY A 559 -6.22 -12.79 8.54
CA GLY A 559 -6.68 -14.05 7.92
C GLY A 559 -7.14 -13.93 6.47
N ALA A 560 -6.37 -13.29 5.58
CA ALA A 560 -6.63 -13.47 4.15
C ALA A 560 -6.29 -14.94 3.79
N LEU A 561 -7.25 -15.64 3.18
CA LEU A 561 -7.04 -16.97 2.61
C LEU A 561 -5.77 -17.00 1.74
N THR A 562 -4.98 -18.07 1.85
CA THR A 562 -3.88 -18.33 0.90
C THR A 562 -4.44 -18.57 -0.49
N GLU A 563 -3.64 -18.33 -1.54
CA GLU A 563 -4.04 -18.57 -2.93
C GLU A 563 -4.49 -20.02 -3.17
N ALA A 564 -3.76 -20.98 -2.60
CA ALA A 564 -4.12 -22.39 -2.66
C ALA A 564 -5.50 -22.68 -2.02
N GLN A 565 -5.83 -22.01 -0.91
CA GLN A 565 -7.16 -22.11 -0.29
C GLN A 565 -8.24 -21.44 -1.15
N ILE A 566 -7.95 -20.28 -1.76
CA ILE A 566 -8.87 -19.59 -2.68
C ILE A 566 -9.15 -20.48 -3.90
N GLU A 567 -8.13 -21.07 -4.50
CA GLU A 567 -8.28 -21.99 -5.64
C GLU A 567 -9.11 -23.22 -5.27
N LYS A 568 -8.80 -23.84 -4.11
CA LYS A 568 -9.56 -24.98 -3.59
C LYS A 568 -11.03 -24.62 -3.35
N LEU A 569 -11.31 -23.45 -2.76
CA LEU A 569 -12.67 -22.97 -2.53
C LEU A 569 -13.41 -22.70 -3.85
N ASN A 570 -12.74 -22.11 -4.84
CA ASN A 570 -13.33 -21.84 -6.15
C ASN A 570 -13.66 -23.14 -6.88
N LYS A 571 -12.76 -24.14 -6.82
CA LYS A 571 -13.00 -25.48 -7.40
C LYS A 571 -14.20 -26.16 -6.75
N ILE A 572 -14.29 -26.16 -5.41
CA ILE A 572 -15.44 -26.71 -4.67
C ILE A 572 -16.72 -25.93 -5.01
N SER A 573 -16.67 -24.60 -4.99
CA SER A 573 -17.83 -23.75 -5.25
C SER A 573 -18.39 -23.95 -6.65
N LYS A 574 -17.53 -24.08 -7.68
CA LYS A 574 -17.94 -24.32 -9.07
C LYS A 574 -18.57 -25.70 -9.25
N LYS A 575 -17.99 -26.74 -8.62
CA LYS A 575 -18.59 -28.09 -8.60
C LYS A 575 -19.99 -28.05 -7.96
N CYS A 576 -20.11 -27.46 -6.78
CA CYS A 576 -21.37 -27.36 -6.07
C CYS A 576 -22.41 -26.50 -6.81
N GLN A 577 -21.97 -25.48 -7.54
CA GLN A 577 -22.86 -24.63 -8.32
C GLN A 577 -23.54 -25.44 -9.43
N ASN A 578 -22.79 -26.32 -10.09
CA ASN A 578 -23.32 -27.22 -11.10
C ASN A 578 -24.31 -28.22 -10.49
N GLU A 579 -24.04 -28.74 -9.29
CA GLU A 579 -24.93 -29.70 -8.60
C GLU A 579 -26.22 -29.05 -8.08
N SER A 580 -26.13 -27.84 -7.52
CA SER A 580 -27.27 -27.15 -6.91
C SER A 580 -28.13 -26.36 -7.90
N GLY A 581 -27.56 -26.00 -9.06
CA GLY A 581 -28.20 -25.16 -10.08
C GLY A 581 -28.45 -23.72 -9.63
N VAL A 582 -27.76 -23.25 -8.58
CA VAL A 582 -27.85 -21.87 -8.09
C VAL A 582 -27.13 -20.91 -9.05
N SER A 583 -27.66 -19.70 -9.25
CA SER A 583 -27.00 -18.71 -10.09
C SER A 583 -25.75 -18.12 -9.41
N GLN A 584 -24.78 -17.68 -10.21
CA GLN A 584 -23.58 -17.02 -9.69
C GLN A 584 -23.92 -15.74 -8.90
N GLU A 585 -24.99 -15.05 -9.30
CA GLU A 585 -25.47 -13.84 -8.63
C GLU A 585 -25.89 -14.13 -7.19
N ILE A 586 -26.71 -15.17 -6.95
CA ILE A 586 -27.17 -15.55 -5.62
C ILE A 586 -25.99 -15.99 -4.72
N ILE A 587 -25.02 -16.74 -5.27
CA ILE A 587 -23.78 -17.09 -4.54
C ILE A 587 -23.03 -15.82 -4.13
N THR A 588 -22.90 -14.85 -5.05
CA THR A 588 -22.17 -13.61 -4.81
C THR A 588 -22.85 -12.77 -3.73
N LYS A 589 -24.18 -12.69 -3.74
CA LYS A 589 -24.95 -12.03 -2.66
C LYS A 589 -24.70 -12.69 -1.30
N ALA A 590 -24.79 -14.01 -1.23
CA ALA A 590 -24.55 -14.76 0.01
C ALA A 590 -23.14 -14.54 0.57
N ARG A 591 -22.10 -14.59 -0.29
CA ARG A 591 -20.71 -14.30 0.08
C ARG A 591 -20.52 -12.87 0.61
N ASN A 592 -21.35 -11.93 0.16
CA ASN A 592 -21.35 -10.55 0.61
C ASN A 592 -22.22 -10.32 1.86
N GLY A 593 -22.74 -11.39 2.48
CA GLY A 593 -23.59 -11.32 3.67
C GLY A 593 -25.08 -11.08 3.37
N ASP A 594 -25.48 -11.06 2.10
CA ASP A 594 -26.87 -10.95 1.67
C ASP A 594 -27.44 -12.35 1.37
N TRP A 595 -28.02 -12.97 2.39
CA TRP A 595 -28.46 -14.37 2.37
C TRP A 595 -29.95 -14.47 2.07
N GLU A 596 -30.27 -14.71 0.80
CA GLU A 596 -31.62 -15.05 0.33
C GLU A 596 -32.01 -16.46 0.80
N ASP A 597 -33.29 -16.66 1.14
CA ASP A 597 -33.82 -17.96 1.57
C ASP A 597 -34.19 -18.83 0.36
N ASP A 598 -33.20 -19.14 -0.47
CA ASP A 598 -33.36 -19.87 -1.72
C ASP A 598 -33.00 -21.36 -1.54
N PRO A 599 -33.87 -22.32 -1.94
CA PRO A 599 -33.60 -23.75 -1.81
C PRO A 599 -32.35 -24.25 -2.56
N LYS A 600 -31.99 -23.62 -3.69
CA LYS A 600 -30.76 -23.94 -4.44
C LYS A 600 -29.54 -23.39 -3.71
N LEU A 601 -29.62 -22.21 -3.10
CA LEU A 601 -28.55 -21.70 -2.25
C LEU A 601 -28.33 -22.57 -0.99
N LYS A 602 -29.40 -23.06 -0.33
CA LYS A 602 -29.28 -24.02 0.77
C LYS A 602 -28.51 -25.28 0.34
N ARG A 603 -28.83 -25.84 -0.83
CA ARG A 603 -28.10 -26.96 -1.44
C ARG A 603 -26.65 -26.63 -1.78
N GLN A 604 -26.38 -25.44 -2.33
CA GLN A 604 -25.03 -24.97 -2.60
C GLN A 604 -24.17 -24.96 -1.34
N VAL A 605 -24.69 -24.36 -0.27
CA VAL A 605 -23.98 -24.19 1.01
C VAL A 605 -23.74 -25.54 1.67
N PHE A 606 -24.72 -26.44 1.62
CA PHE A 606 -24.56 -27.82 2.08
C PHE A 606 -23.45 -28.55 1.30
N CYS A 607 -23.48 -28.50 -0.04
CA CYS A 607 -22.45 -29.13 -0.87
C CYS A 607 -21.05 -28.58 -0.56
N VAL A 608 -20.89 -27.26 -0.42
CA VAL A 608 -19.60 -26.64 -0.10
C VAL A 608 -19.12 -27.08 1.27
N ALA A 609 -19.99 -27.05 2.29
CA ALA A 609 -19.65 -27.48 3.65
C ALA A 609 -19.20 -28.94 3.70
N ARG A 610 -19.91 -29.83 2.97
CA ARG A 610 -19.56 -31.25 2.86
C ARG A 610 -18.19 -31.46 2.21
N ASN A 611 -17.93 -30.85 1.05
CA ASN A 611 -16.64 -30.98 0.36
C ASN A 611 -15.49 -30.28 1.12
N ALA A 612 -15.80 -29.35 2.03
CA ALA A 612 -14.83 -28.71 2.92
C ALA A 612 -14.61 -29.48 4.25
N GLY A 613 -15.33 -30.59 4.48
CA GLY A 613 -15.23 -31.39 5.71
C GLY A 613 -15.93 -30.77 6.93
N LEU A 614 -16.80 -29.79 6.73
CA LEU A 614 -17.56 -29.11 7.79
C LEU A 614 -18.95 -29.70 8.04
N ALA A 615 -19.43 -30.53 7.12
CA ALA A 615 -20.64 -31.32 7.28
C ALA A 615 -20.37 -32.75 6.80
N THR A 616 -21.03 -33.72 7.42
CA THR A 616 -20.99 -35.13 7.01
C THR A 616 -21.83 -35.35 5.73
N GLU A 617 -21.74 -36.53 5.14
CA GLU A 617 -22.64 -36.96 4.05
C GLU A 617 -24.12 -36.99 4.49
N SER A 618 -24.39 -37.28 5.77
CA SER A 618 -25.73 -37.20 6.37
C SER A 618 -26.18 -35.76 6.65
N GLY A 619 -25.32 -34.77 6.43
CA GLY A 619 -25.60 -33.35 6.62
C GLY A 619 -25.63 -32.86 8.06
N GLU A 620 -24.98 -33.60 8.96
CA GLU A 620 -24.67 -33.13 10.31
C GLU A 620 -23.42 -32.25 10.28
N VAL A 621 -23.46 -31.10 10.95
CA VAL A 621 -22.30 -30.20 11.06
C VAL A 621 -21.24 -30.86 11.95
N VAL A 622 -20.01 -30.93 11.45
CA VAL A 622 -18.86 -31.45 12.21
C VAL A 622 -18.38 -30.33 13.16
N VAL A 623 -18.98 -30.26 14.34
CA VAL A 623 -18.81 -29.15 15.30
C VAL A 623 -17.35 -28.91 15.66
N ASP A 624 -16.54 -29.97 15.81
CA ASP A 624 -15.13 -29.84 16.17
C ASP A 624 -14.30 -29.17 15.07
N VAL A 625 -14.53 -29.53 13.80
CA VAL A 625 -13.87 -28.90 12.65
C VAL A 625 -14.35 -27.46 12.47
N LEU A 626 -15.64 -27.20 12.68
CA LEU A 626 -16.18 -25.84 12.64
C LEU A 626 -15.56 -24.98 13.75
N ARG A 627 -15.42 -25.52 14.97
CA ARG A 627 -14.78 -24.85 16.11
C ARG A 627 -13.35 -24.46 15.78
N GLU A 628 -12.55 -25.39 15.25
CA GLU A 628 -11.17 -25.12 14.85
C GLU A 628 -11.07 -23.98 13.83
N LYS A 629 -11.94 -23.95 12.83
CA LYS A 629 -11.94 -22.88 11.81
C LYS A 629 -12.43 -21.54 12.37
N VAL A 630 -13.46 -21.54 13.21
CA VAL A 630 -13.93 -20.31 13.87
C VAL A 630 -12.85 -19.74 14.79
N ARG A 631 -12.08 -20.60 15.47
CA ARG A 631 -10.95 -20.22 16.33
C ARG A 631 -9.92 -19.35 15.60
N LYS A 632 -9.68 -19.61 14.30
CA LYS A 632 -8.74 -18.84 13.46
C LYS A 632 -9.16 -17.39 13.23
N VAL A 633 -10.44 -17.07 13.45
CA VAL A 633 -11.03 -15.73 13.21
C VAL A 633 -11.66 -15.10 14.45
N THR A 634 -11.43 -15.69 15.63
CA THR A 634 -11.84 -15.18 16.96
C THR A 634 -10.63 -14.77 17.79
N ASP A 635 -10.85 -13.92 18.80
CA ASP A 635 -9.76 -13.46 19.66
C ASP A 635 -9.39 -14.47 20.76
N ASN A 636 -10.34 -15.35 21.17
CA ASN A 636 -10.13 -16.36 22.21
C ASN A 636 -11.13 -17.52 22.12
N ASP A 637 -10.87 -18.56 22.93
CA ASP A 637 -11.65 -19.80 22.95
C ASP A 637 -13.07 -19.60 23.53
N GLU A 638 -13.27 -18.67 24.47
CA GLU A 638 -14.59 -18.36 25.03
C GLU A 638 -15.53 -17.77 23.96
N GLU A 639 -15.02 -16.85 23.14
CA GLU A 639 -15.76 -16.28 22.01
C GLU A 639 -16.08 -17.36 20.96
N THR A 640 -15.12 -18.26 20.70
CA THR A 640 -15.30 -19.41 19.80
C THR A 640 -16.47 -20.28 20.25
N GLU A 641 -16.46 -20.74 21.51
CA GLU A 641 -17.52 -21.57 22.07
C GLU A 641 -18.88 -20.85 22.05
N LYS A 642 -18.90 -19.56 22.35
CA LYS A 642 -20.12 -18.75 22.28
C LYS A 642 -20.71 -18.72 20.87
N ILE A 643 -19.89 -18.63 19.83
CA ILE A 643 -20.34 -18.64 18.43
C ILE A 643 -20.81 -20.04 18.04
N ILE A 644 -20.05 -21.08 18.39
CA ILE A 644 -20.39 -22.47 18.07
C ILE A 644 -21.74 -22.86 18.70
N ASN A 645 -21.92 -22.64 20.00
CA ASN A 645 -23.17 -22.95 20.70
C ASN A 645 -24.37 -22.16 20.16
N LYS A 646 -24.13 -20.93 19.68
CA LYS A 646 -25.17 -20.08 19.09
C LYS A 646 -25.54 -20.49 17.67
N CYS A 647 -24.57 -20.95 16.87
CA CYS A 647 -24.75 -21.11 15.43
C CYS A 647 -24.97 -22.56 14.98
N ALA A 648 -24.35 -23.55 15.62
CA ALA A 648 -24.45 -24.96 15.25
C ALA A 648 -25.75 -25.62 15.79
N VAL A 649 -26.91 -25.04 15.46
CA VAL A 649 -28.22 -25.48 15.93
C VAL A 649 -28.92 -26.31 14.84
N LYS A 650 -29.30 -27.54 15.18
CA LYS A 650 -30.06 -28.45 14.30
C LYS A 650 -31.42 -27.84 13.90
N ARG A 651 -31.79 -28.01 12.64
CA ARG A 651 -33.06 -27.57 12.03
C ARG A 651 -33.79 -28.75 11.39
N ASP A 652 -34.96 -28.47 10.81
CA ASP A 652 -35.88 -29.48 10.27
C ASP A 652 -35.25 -30.28 9.12
N THR A 653 -34.43 -29.63 8.29
CA THR A 653 -33.68 -30.28 7.21
C THR A 653 -32.17 -30.09 7.39
N VAL A 654 -31.40 -30.98 6.76
CA VAL A 654 -29.94 -30.96 6.85
C VAL A 654 -29.37 -29.75 6.10
N GLU A 655 -29.93 -29.40 4.94
CA GLU A 655 -29.55 -28.21 4.19
C GLU A 655 -29.86 -26.94 4.98
N GLU A 656 -30.99 -26.89 5.68
CA GLU A 656 -31.36 -25.75 6.51
C GLU A 656 -30.50 -25.64 7.78
N THR A 657 -30.10 -26.76 8.36
CA THR A 657 -29.16 -26.81 9.49
C THR A 657 -27.83 -26.19 9.07
N VAL A 658 -27.26 -26.68 7.97
CA VAL A 658 -25.97 -26.20 7.47
C VAL A 658 -26.07 -24.74 7.01
N PHE A 659 -27.07 -24.39 6.21
CA PHE A 659 -27.29 -23.02 5.75
C PHE A 659 -27.37 -22.02 6.90
N ASN A 660 -28.19 -22.30 7.93
CA ASN A 660 -28.33 -21.41 9.07
C ASN A 660 -27.08 -21.36 9.93
N THR A 661 -26.34 -22.47 10.06
CA THR A 661 -25.07 -22.50 10.77
C THR A 661 -24.07 -21.53 10.13
N PHE A 662 -23.83 -21.65 8.81
CA PHE A 662 -22.87 -20.79 8.11
C PHE A 662 -23.31 -19.33 8.02
N LYS A 663 -24.61 -19.08 7.77
CA LYS A 663 -25.18 -17.73 7.82
C LYS A 663 -24.97 -17.09 9.20
N CYS A 664 -25.16 -17.85 10.28
CA CYS A 664 -24.92 -17.39 11.64
C CYS A 664 -23.42 -17.12 11.90
N VAL A 665 -22.54 -18.05 11.53
CA VAL A 665 -21.09 -17.90 11.73
C VAL A 665 -20.58 -16.67 10.98
N MET A 666 -20.88 -16.52 9.69
CA MET A 666 -20.45 -15.35 8.90
C MET A 666 -21.02 -14.03 9.41
N LYS A 667 -22.23 -14.04 9.99
CA LYS A 667 -22.80 -12.84 10.64
C LYS A 667 -22.03 -12.43 11.90
N ASN A 668 -21.56 -13.39 12.70
CA ASN A 668 -20.76 -13.08 13.90
C ASN A 668 -19.27 -12.85 13.55
N LYS A 669 -18.75 -13.52 12.52
CA LYS A 669 -17.36 -13.44 12.04
C LYS A 669 -17.31 -13.29 10.51
N PRO A 670 -17.40 -12.05 10.00
CA PRO A 670 -17.40 -11.77 8.55
C PRO A 670 -16.14 -12.23 7.79
N LYS A 671 -15.06 -12.58 8.50
CA LYS A 671 -13.80 -13.08 7.94
C LYS A 671 -13.71 -14.60 7.88
N PHE A 672 -14.69 -15.31 8.41
CA PHE A 672 -14.71 -16.77 8.41
C PHE A 672 -14.73 -17.33 6.98
N SER A 673 -13.86 -18.30 6.67
CA SER A 673 -13.89 -19.09 5.44
C SER A 673 -13.99 -20.60 5.71
N PRO A 674 -14.80 -21.35 4.94
CA PRO A 674 -14.93 -22.80 5.11
C PRO A 674 -13.65 -23.58 4.76
N VAL A 675 -12.71 -23.02 4.01
CA VAL A 675 -11.48 -23.71 3.57
C VAL A 675 -10.23 -23.32 4.34
N ASP A 676 -10.35 -22.41 5.32
CA ASP A 676 -9.24 -22.02 6.21
C ASP A 676 -8.74 -23.18 7.07
#